data_AF-A0A2T0N9P4-F1
#
_entry.id   AF-A0A2T0N9P4-F1
#
_cell.length_a   1.000
_cell.length_b   1.000
_cell.length_c   1.000
_cell.angle_alpha   90.00
_cell.angle_beta   90.00
_cell.angle_gamma   90.00
#
_symmetry.space_group_name_H-M   'P 1'
#
loop_
_entity.id
_entity.type
_entity.pdbx_description
1 polymer ?
#
loop_
_entity_poly.entity_id
_entity_poly.type
_entity_poly.pdbx_seq_one_letter_code
_entity_poly.pdbx_strand_id
1 'polypeptide(L)'
;MRRTLIAATVAALALSLTGPVAAESAAPAPVVTRAGLDPALVAGRGARVAFAEQEAENAATNGTVIGPGRDAYTLPAEASGRRAVRLEPGRHVEFTLPASANAITVRYSIPDAPGGGGITAPLDVTVNGRDRVTMTLTSQYSWLYNQYPFSNDPGAGLLHPDWWITECSCVPAATTPPPVIPKPFRPSHFYDEQRLLLKRTYRAGDRVRLTAPAGSAAAWTVVDLLDSELVGPPKIELLAASVLAFGADPTGRRDAAGAFDRAIAFAKRKRLKVYVPPGTYQIDRHIIVDDVTITGAGSWYTIIKGRETALPRPAPDGSTHTGVGFYGRDAADGGSRDVHLSGFAIEGDVRERIDTDQVNGIGGAMSDSTIDGLHLRHTKAGMWFDGPMSDVRITNNVIVDQIADAINFHTGVTNSLVANNFIRNTGDDALAMWSEKIPDTGNTFARNTVQSPVLANGIAVYGGGDNTISGNLIADPVREGSALQVGSRFGAEPFTGRLDITGNTTVRSGTYELNWNIGLGAIWFYALERDIAADVRVTGNDFLDSTYNAIMLVSEWSVKDLYAITNVHFKDIRVDGTGTSVVSARVKGSATFENVDARNVGAVGVNNCGSFGFPATGSEFSLTDRGGNDGGWLAPWLLPNTITCDDRPPVVPPPAPSPWRGGRR
;
A
#
# COMPACT_ATOMS: atom_id res chain seq x y z
N MET A 1 89.47 38.89 -8.21
CA MET A 1 90.02 37.74 -7.46
C MET A 1 89.90 38.03 -5.96
N ARG A 2 89.50 37.02 -5.17
CA ARG A 2 89.50 36.90 -3.69
C ARG A 2 88.34 37.52 -2.88
N ARG A 3 87.36 36.62 -2.64
CA ARG A 3 86.81 36.14 -1.34
C ARG A 3 86.68 37.07 -0.12
N THR A 4 85.45 37.03 0.41
CA THR A 4 84.94 37.09 1.81
C THR A 4 85.07 38.39 2.60
N LEU A 5 83.92 38.94 3.03
CA LEU A 5 83.59 39.11 4.46
C LEU A 5 82.09 39.36 4.70
N ILE A 6 81.69 38.86 5.87
CA ILE A 6 80.40 38.73 6.55
C ILE A 6 79.70 40.08 6.81
N ALA A 7 78.36 40.11 6.74
CA ALA A 7 77.55 41.00 7.58
C ALA A 7 76.18 40.35 7.86
N ALA A 8 75.89 40.16 9.15
CA ALA A 8 74.63 39.66 9.68
C ALA A 8 73.52 40.73 9.57
N THR A 9 72.30 40.32 9.27
CA THR A 9 71.12 41.18 9.44
C THR A 9 69.99 40.45 10.15
N VAL A 10 69.55 41.14 11.19
CA VAL A 10 68.58 40.83 12.23
C VAL A 10 67.19 40.46 11.69
N ALA A 11 66.60 39.44 12.30
CA ALA A 11 65.23 39.00 12.07
C ALA A 11 64.21 39.99 12.68
N ALA A 12 63.16 40.31 11.91
CA ALA A 12 61.93 40.90 12.41
C ALA A 12 60.79 39.90 12.18
N LEU A 13 60.23 39.39 13.28
CA LEU A 13 59.02 38.58 13.29
C LEU A 13 57.81 39.45 12.93
N ALA A 14 57.08 39.11 11.87
CA ALA A 14 55.70 39.50 11.68
C ALA A 14 54.82 38.26 11.91
N LEU A 15 54.07 38.23 13.02
CA LEU A 15 53.05 37.22 13.27
C LEU A 15 51.84 37.47 12.35
N SER A 16 51.66 36.62 11.35
CA SER A 16 50.39 36.44 10.67
C SER A 16 49.58 35.37 11.40
N LEU A 17 48.55 35.78 12.13
CA LEU A 17 47.55 34.90 12.74
C LEU A 17 46.68 34.26 11.64
N THR A 18 47.05 33.09 11.15
CA THR A 18 46.14 32.22 10.38
C THR A 18 45.32 31.40 11.38
N GLY A 19 44.10 31.86 11.68
CA GLY A 19 43.12 31.03 12.37
C GLY A 19 42.71 29.83 11.51
N PRO A 20 42.37 28.67 12.12
CA PRO A 20 41.92 27.52 11.36
C PRO A 20 40.58 27.85 10.69
N VAL A 21 40.52 27.71 9.37
CA VAL A 21 39.25 27.71 8.63
C VAL A 21 38.48 26.49 9.15
N ALA A 22 37.39 26.74 9.89
CA ALA A 22 36.47 25.68 10.27
C ALA A 22 35.98 25.01 8.99
N ALA A 23 36.32 23.73 8.82
CA ALA A 23 35.70 22.92 7.79
C ALA A 23 34.20 22.90 8.09
N GLU A 24 33.39 23.55 7.24
CA GLU A 24 31.95 23.33 7.23
C GLU A 24 31.73 21.82 7.14
N SER A 25 31.11 21.22 8.16
CA SER A 25 30.71 19.83 8.09
C SER A 25 29.79 19.70 6.87
N ALA A 26 30.19 18.91 5.87
CA ALA A 26 29.33 18.62 4.74
C ALA A 26 27.95 18.20 5.27
N ALA A 27 26.89 18.85 4.78
CA ALA A 27 25.53 18.48 5.17
C ALA A 27 25.33 16.98 4.90
N PRO A 28 24.67 16.24 5.81
CA PRO A 28 24.45 14.81 5.61
C PRO A 28 23.73 14.57 4.27
N ALA A 29 24.17 13.53 3.57
CA ALA A 29 23.59 13.16 2.29
C ALA A 29 22.09 12.83 2.44
N PRO A 30 21.25 13.14 1.44
CA PRO A 30 19.83 12.78 1.51
C PRO A 30 19.66 11.26 1.58
N VAL A 31 18.78 10.80 2.48
CA VAL A 31 18.46 9.39 2.67
C VAL A 31 17.25 9.05 1.82
N VAL A 32 17.48 8.28 0.74
CA VAL A 32 16.41 7.75 -0.10
C VAL A 32 15.99 6.39 0.43
N THR A 33 14.68 6.17 0.57
CA THR A 33 14.11 4.90 1.02
C THR A 33 13.30 4.23 -0.09
N ARG A 34 12.97 2.96 0.13
CA ARG A 34 11.86 2.28 -0.54
C ARG A 34 11.04 1.59 0.53
N ALA A 35 9.85 2.11 0.81
CA ALA A 35 9.02 1.64 1.91
C ALA A 35 9.76 1.66 3.24
N GLY A 36 10.32 2.81 3.62
CA GLY A 36 11.03 2.97 4.90
C GLY A 36 12.28 2.12 5.08
N LEU A 37 12.83 1.53 4.01
CA LEU A 37 14.07 0.74 4.04
C LEU A 37 15.14 1.29 3.13
N ASP A 38 16.40 0.94 3.45
CA ASP A 38 17.53 1.08 2.53
C ASP A 38 17.22 0.32 1.21
N PRO A 39 17.27 0.99 0.05
CA PRO A 39 17.03 0.36 -1.25
C PRO A 39 17.86 -0.90 -1.52
N ALA A 40 19.03 -1.05 -0.91
CA ALA A 40 19.88 -2.23 -1.05
C ALA A 40 19.24 -3.51 -0.47
N LEU A 41 18.41 -3.39 0.57
CA LEU A 41 17.71 -4.52 1.20
C LEU A 41 16.62 -5.09 0.31
N VAL A 42 16.04 -4.26 -0.56
CA VAL A 42 14.89 -4.61 -1.41
C VAL A 42 15.27 -4.60 -2.90
N ALA A 43 16.56 -4.73 -3.21
CA ALA A 43 17.07 -4.65 -4.57
C ALA A 43 16.48 -5.77 -5.47
N GLY A 44 15.80 -5.36 -6.54
CA GLY A 44 15.13 -6.24 -7.49
C GLY A 44 13.67 -6.57 -7.14
N ARG A 45 13.14 -6.01 -6.05
CA ARG A 45 11.75 -6.19 -5.58
C ARG A 45 10.93 -4.93 -5.81
N GLY A 46 9.61 -5.07 -5.87
CA GLY A 46 8.66 -3.97 -5.99
C GLY A 46 8.70 -3.21 -7.32
N ALA A 47 7.87 -2.18 -7.39
CA ALA A 47 7.74 -1.35 -8.58
C ALA A 47 8.94 -0.43 -8.78
N ARG A 48 9.28 -0.22 -10.06
CA ARG A 48 10.15 0.87 -10.51
C ARG A 48 9.29 2.12 -10.64
N VAL A 49 9.56 3.09 -9.79
CA VAL A 49 8.86 4.38 -9.74
C VAL A 49 9.76 5.50 -10.27
N ALA A 50 9.15 6.59 -10.72
CA ALA A 50 9.85 7.76 -11.27
C ALA A 50 10.32 8.75 -10.19
N PHE A 51 9.91 8.54 -8.93
CA PHE A 51 10.23 9.41 -7.81
C PHE A 51 11.26 8.79 -6.87
N ALA A 52 11.93 9.64 -6.10
CA ALA A 52 12.73 9.26 -4.95
C ALA A 52 11.96 9.60 -3.65
N GLU A 53 11.68 8.57 -2.86
CA GLU A 53 11.00 8.65 -1.56
C GLU A 53 11.99 9.02 -0.44
N GLN A 54 11.58 9.93 0.44
CA GLN A 54 12.31 10.29 1.66
C GLN A 54 11.36 10.35 2.85
N GLU A 55 11.65 9.57 3.88
CA GLU A 55 10.90 9.63 5.15
C GLU A 55 11.21 10.94 5.91
N ALA A 56 10.17 11.57 6.47
CA ALA A 56 10.30 12.87 7.11
C ALA A 56 11.18 12.82 8.37
N GLU A 57 11.17 11.72 9.11
CA GLU A 57 11.99 11.54 10.31
C GLU A 57 13.50 11.46 10.03
N ASN A 58 13.89 11.24 8.77
CA ASN A 58 15.29 11.30 8.34
C ASN A 58 15.72 12.70 7.88
N ALA A 59 14.77 13.63 7.72
CA ALA A 59 15.02 14.99 7.27
C ALA A 59 15.29 15.97 8.43
N ALA A 60 15.92 17.11 8.13
CA ALA A 60 16.14 18.14 9.13
C ALA A 60 14.79 18.77 9.53
N THR A 61 14.50 18.84 10.83
CA THR A 61 13.22 19.35 11.32
C THR A 61 13.38 20.13 12.62
N ASN A 62 12.49 21.10 12.83
CA ASN A 62 12.28 21.71 14.15
C ASN A 62 10.92 21.34 14.76
N GLY A 63 10.17 20.43 14.12
CA GLY A 63 9.00 19.76 14.66
C GLY A 63 9.37 18.57 15.53
N THR A 64 8.39 17.70 15.79
CA THR A 64 8.55 16.56 16.70
C THR A 64 8.44 15.26 15.91
N VAL A 65 9.49 14.42 15.95
CA VAL A 65 9.40 13.05 15.43
C VAL A 65 8.46 12.23 16.31
N ILE A 66 7.48 11.56 15.69
CA ILE A 66 6.57 10.62 16.35
C ILE A 66 6.89 9.20 15.90
N GLY A 67 6.60 8.21 16.76
CA GLY A 67 6.93 6.81 16.50
C GLY A 67 8.36 6.42 16.88
N PRO A 68 8.78 5.17 16.61
CA PRO A 68 8.01 4.15 15.90
C PRO A 68 6.84 3.60 16.73
N GLY A 69 5.72 3.26 16.09
CA GLY A 69 4.59 2.60 16.76
C GLY A 69 3.79 1.72 15.81
N ARG A 70 3.34 0.55 16.25
CA ARG A 70 2.55 -0.41 15.45
C ARG A 70 1.14 -0.65 15.97
N ASP A 71 0.77 0.06 17.02
CA ASP A 71 -0.56 -0.06 17.62
C ASP A 71 -1.59 0.52 16.65
N ALA A 72 -2.54 -0.32 16.23
CA ALA A 72 -3.63 0.10 15.37
C ALA A 72 -4.33 1.34 15.93
N TYR A 73 -4.93 2.13 15.05
CA TYR A 73 -5.64 3.36 15.40
C TYR A 73 -4.74 4.48 15.96
N THR A 74 -3.46 4.47 15.58
CA THR A 74 -2.51 5.54 15.91
C THR A 74 -1.83 6.10 14.65
N LEU A 75 -1.52 7.41 14.68
CA LEU A 75 -0.80 8.07 13.59
C LEU A 75 0.54 7.39 13.23
N PRO A 76 1.39 6.96 14.20
CA PRO A 76 2.62 6.25 13.85
C PRO A 76 2.36 4.90 13.17
N ALA A 77 1.29 4.18 13.52
CA ALA A 77 1.04 2.89 12.89
C ALA A 77 0.75 3.01 11.40
N GLU A 78 0.04 4.03 10.95
CA GLU A 78 -0.24 4.21 9.52
C GLU A 78 0.86 4.96 8.74
N ALA A 79 1.90 5.44 9.44
CA ALA A 79 3.05 6.11 8.83
C ALA A 79 4.00 5.10 8.14
N SER A 80 4.61 5.51 7.02
CA SER A 80 5.69 4.73 6.40
C SER A 80 6.84 4.57 7.39
N GLY A 81 7.43 3.38 7.49
CA GLY A 81 8.49 3.15 8.50
C GLY A 81 8.01 3.25 9.95
N ARG A 82 6.71 3.42 10.16
CA ARG A 82 6.02 3.61 11.44
C ARG A 82 6.37 4.90 12.18
N ARG A 83 6.93 5.90 11.48
CA ARG A 83 7.42 7.16 12.05
C ARG A 83 7.04 8.31 11.13
N ALA A 84 6.93 9.50 11.70
CA ALA A 84 6.62 10.71 10.94
C ALA A 84 7.09 11.95 11.72
N VAL A 85 6.93 13.14 11.14
CA VAL A 85 7.22 14.41 11.79
C VAL A 85 5.94 15.22 11.99
N ARG A 86 5.59 15.50 13.25
CA ARG A 86 4.51 16.40 13.61
C ARG A 86 4.98 17.85 13.67
N LEU A 87 4.29 18.71 12.94
CA LEU A 87 4.50 20.15 12.84
C LEU A 87 3.36 20.89 13.54
N GLU A 88 3.66 21.63 14.59
CA GLU A 88 2.78 22.69 15.09
C GLU A 88 2.90 23.93 14.18
N PRO A 89 1.94 24.88 14.21
CA PRO A 89 2.06 26.14 13.49
C PRO A 89 3.42 26.82 13.73
N GLY A 90 4.13 27.15 12.64
CA GLY A 90 5.47 27.73 12.64
C GLY A 90 6.62 26.70 12.57
N ARG A 91 6.33 25.39 12.65
CA ARG A 91 7.32 24.32 12.51
C ARG A 91 7.47 23.86 11.06
N HIS A 92 8.62 23.27 10.75
CA HIS A 92 8.94 22.78 9.42
C HIS A 92 9.78 21.49 9.47
N VAL A 93 9.73 20.77 8.34
CA VAL A 93 10.68 19.73 7.95
C VAL A 93 11.29 20.12 6.61
N GLU A 94 12.57 19.81 6.40
CA GLU A 94 13.35 20.23 5.23
C GLU A 94 14.15 19.07 4.64
N PHE A 95 13.75 18.69 3.43
CA PHE A 95 14.33 17.61 2.64
C PHE A 95 15.43 18.14 1.73
N THR A 96 16.44 17.32 1.47
CA THR A 96 17.47 17.61 0.46
C THR A 96 17.19 16.76 -0.77
N LEU A 97 17.10 17.35 -1.96
CA LEU A 97 16.78 16.59 -3.17
C LEU A 97 17.94 15.62 -3.51
N PRO A 98 17.66 14.33 -3.78
CA PRO A 98 18.68 13.34 -4.10
C PRO A 98 19.05 13.36 -5.59
N ALA A 99 18.14 13.87 -6.42
CA ALA A 99 18.24 13.99 -7.87
C ALA A 99 17.53 15.28 -8.32
N SER A 100 17.64 15.62 -9.60
CA SER A 100 16.83 16.71 -10.16
C SER A 100 15.34 16.40 -10.03
N ALA A 101 14.55 17.39 -9.65
CA ALA A 101 13.10 17.26 -9.51
C ALA A 101 12.38 18.56 -9.90
N ASN A 102 11.17 18.43 -10.44
CA ASN A 102 10.27 19.54 -10.72
C ASN A 102 8.85 19.27 -10.20
N ALA A 103 8.66 18.21 -9.42
CA ALA A 103 7.41 17.89 -8.75
C ALA A 103 7.68 17.21 -7.42
N ILE A 104 6.75 17.37 -6.49
CA ILE A 104 6.74 16.66 -5.22
C ILE A 104 5.36 16.08 -4.93
N THR A 105 5.32 14.96 -4.23
CA THR A 105 4.13 14.45 -3.52
C THR A 105 4.45 14.41 -2.05
N VAL A 106 3.54 14.92 -1.21
CA VAL A 106 3.68 14.89 0.25
C VAL A 106 2.59 14.00 0.79
N ARG A 107 2.97 12.96 1.55
CA ARG A 107 2.02 12.20 2.37
C ARG A 107 1.94 12.85 3.74
N TYR A 108 0.72 13.17 4.16
CA TYR A 108 0.48 14.00 5.33
C TYR A 108 -0.76 13.56 6.10
N SER A 109 -0.91 14.06 7.31
CA SER A 109 -2.16 14.03 8.06
C SER A 109 -2.41 15.40 8.71
N ILE A 110 -3.67 15.81 8.76
CA ILE A 110 -4.14 16.96 9.54
C ILE A 110 -5.37 16.51 10.37
N PRO A 111 -5.73 17.22 11.46
CA PRO A 111 -6.91 16.90 12.23
C PRO A 111 -8.16 16.79 11.36
N ASP A 112 -9.10 15.93 11.75
CA ASP A 112 -10.47 16.01 11.28
C ASP A 112 -11.20 17.22 11.92
N ALA A 113 -12.34 17.58 11.34
CA ALA A 113 -13.28 18.48 12.00
C ALA A 113 -13.92 17.79 13.22
N PRO A 114 -14.31 18.54 14.28
CA PRO A 114 -14.90 17.94 15.48
C PRO A 114 -16.15 17.07 15.24
N GLY A 115 -16.90 17.33 14.18
CA GLY A 115 -18.08 16.56 13.78
C GLY A 115 -17.87 15.67 12.55
N GLY A 116 -16.61 15.43 12.14
CA GLY A 116 -16.30 14.71 10.91
C GLY A 116 -16.38 15.57 9.65
N GLY A 117 -16.04 14.97 8.51
CA GLY A 117 -16.13 15.61 7.19
C GLY A 117 -14.97 16.52 6.81
N GLY A 118 -13.89 16.53 7.61
CA GLY A 118 -12.61 17.14 7.27
C GLY A 118 -12.52 18.66 7.41
N ILE A 119 -11.28 19.14 7.43
CA ILE A 119 -10.89 20.55 7.32
C ILE A 119 -9.91 20.73 6.16
N THR A 120 -9.55 21.98 5.86
CA THR A 120 -8.39 22.28 5.02
C THR A 120 -7.32 23.01 5.82
N ALA A 121 -6.05 22.84 5.44
CA ALA A 121 -4.93 23.53 6.06
C ALA A 121 -3.87 23.92 5.03
N PRO A 122 -3.22 25.09 5.16
CA PRO A 122 -2.11 25.45 4.29
C PRO A 122 -0.82 24.75 4.71
N LEU A 123 -0.01 24.33 3.74
CA LEU A 123 1.38 23.92 3.90
C LEU A 123 2.25 24.74 2.96
N ASP A 124 3.15 25.55 3.53
CA ASP A 124 4.07 26.34 2.72
C ASP A 124 5.23 25.48 2.23
N VAL A 125 5.41 25.45 0.92
CA VAL A 125 6.53 24.80 0.24
C VAL A 125 7.48 25.87 -0.25
N THR A 126 8.75 25.80 0.18
CA THR A 126 9.82 26.65 -0.34
C THR A 126 10.98 25.81 -0.81
N VAL A 127 11.73 26.29 -1.80
CA VAL A 127 12.97 25.66 -2.25
C VAL A 127 14.13 26.61 -2.04
N ASN A 128 15.16 26.18 -1.29
CA ASN A 128 16.29 27.02 -0.88
C ASN A 128 15.86 28.32 -0.16
N GLY A 129 14.78 28.24 0.63
CA GLY A 129 14.19 29.39 1.34
C GLY A 129 13.54 30.45 0.43
N ARG A 130 13.31 30.14 -0.85
CA ARG A 130 12.68 31.02 -1.85
C ARG A 130 11.47 30.32 -2.49
N ASP A 131 10.84 30.98 -3.45
CA ASP A 131 9.81 30.39 -4.33
C ASP A 131 8.60 29.80 -3.60
N ARG A 132 8.14 30.48 -2.53
CA ARG A 132 7.00 30.02 -1.72
C ARG A 132 5.77 29.73 -2.59
N VAL A 133 5.30 28.49 -2.49
CA VAL A 133 4.01 28.03 -3.01
C VAL A 133 3.26 27.42 -1.83
N THR A 134 1.97 27.72 -1.69
CA THR A 134 1.14 27.11 -0.65
C THR A 134 0.39 25.93 -1.26
N MET A 135 0.62 24.76 -0.68
CA MET A 135 -0.16 23.55 -0.92
C MET A 135 -1.37 23.57 0.02
N THR A 136 -2.56 23.29 -0.49
CA THR A 136 -3.77 23.14 0.34
C THR A 136 -3.94 21.66 0.67
N LEU A 137 -3.83 21.35 1.96
CA LEU A 137 -4.09 20.03 2.54
C LEU A 137 -5.57 19.90 2.90
N THR A 138 -6.09 18.67 2.93
CA THR A 138 -7.46 18.34 3.32
C THR A 138 -7.49 17.07 4.18
N SER A 139 -8.47 16.97 5.08
CA SER A 139 -8.79 15.71 5.78
C SER A 139 -10.12 15.10 5.33
N GLN A 140 -10.72 15.60 4.24
CA GLN A 140 -12.02 15.13 3.74
C GLN A 140 -12.03 13.69 3.23
N TYR A 141 -10.87 13.17 2.86
CA TYR A 141 -10.67 11.79 2.35
C TYR A 141 -9.91 10.92 3.35
N SER A 142 -9.66 11.46 4.54
CA SER A 142 -9.02 10.76 5.67
C SER A 142 -10.04 10.60 6.79
N TRP A 143 -9.63 9.91 7.86
CA TRP A 143 -10.41 9.71 9.08
C TRP A 143 -11.68 8.90 8.86
N LEU A 144 -11.54 7.59 9.01
CA LEU A 144 -12.64 6.65 9.19
C LEU A 144 -12.68 6.21 10.65
N TYR A 145 -13.89 6.06 11.19
CA TYR A 145 -14.16 5.68 12.57
C TYR A 145 -14.99 4.40 12.61
N ASN A 146 -15.07 3.79 13.79
CA ASN A 146 -16.02 2.72 14.12
C ASN A 146 -15.73 1.35 13.45
N GLN A 147 -16.66 0.41 13.65
CA GLN A 147 -16.67 -0.91 13.01
C GLN A 147 -16.95 -0.77 11.52
N TYR A 148 -16.47 -1.70 10.69
CA TYR A 148 -16.87 -1.79 9.28
C TYR A 148 -18.41 -1.78 9.13
N PRO A 149 -19.02 -1.05 8.18
CA PRO A 149 -18.41 -0.36 7.02
C PRO A 149 -17.77 1.02 7.32
N PHE A 150 -17.50 1.28 8.59
CA PHE A 150 -16.91 2.52 9.10
C PHE A 150 -17.89 3.69 9.06
N SER A 151 -17.53 4.76 9.76
CA SER A 151 -18.30 6.01 9.84
C SER A 151 -17.35 7.17 9.62
N ASN A 152 -17.86 8.24 9.02
CA ASN A 152 -17.19 9.54 8.95
C ASN A 152 -17.57 10.48 10.12
N ASP A 153 -18.34 9.99 11.11
CA ASP A 153 -18.71 10.74 12.32
C ASP A 153 -17.88 10.27 13.53
N PRO A 154 -16.94 11.09 14.05
CA PRO A 154 -16.17 10.76 15.25
C PRO A 154 -17.03 10.61 16.51
N GLY A 155 -18.25 11.19 16.48
CA GLY A 155 -19.25 11.12 17.53
C GLY A 155 -20.20 9.94 17.42
N ALA A 156 -20.06 9.07 16.41
CA ALA A 156 -20.98 7.94 16.19
C ALA A 156 -21.04 6.98 17.40
N GLY A 157 -22.21 6.41 17.67
CA GLY A 157 -22.33 5.21 18.51
C GLY A 157 -21.81 3.97 17.77
N LEU A 158 -21.62 2.83 18.45
CA LEU A 158 -21.24 1.59 17.78
C LEU A 158 -22.21 1.28 16.63
N LEU A 159 -21.68 1.02 15.44
CA LEU A 159 -22.50 0.63 14.28
C LEU A 159 -23.10 -0.77 14.44
N HIS A 160 -22.34 -1.66 15.11
CA HIS A 160 -22.72 -3.03 15.39
C HIS A 160 -22.56 -3.33 16.88
N PRO A 161 -23.48 -2.84 17.74
CA PRO A 161 -23.44 -3.11 19.19
C PRO A 161 -23.72 -4.58 19.52
N ASP A 162 -24.22 -5.36 18.56
CA ASP A 162 -24.47 -6.80 18.61
C ASP A 162 -23.24 -7.65 18.23
N TRP A 163 -22.16 -7.04 17.76
CA TRP A 163 -20.90 -7.74 17.50
C TRP A 163 -20.04 -7.83 18.76
N TRP A 164 -19.24 -8.89 18.84
CA TRP A 164 -18.19 -8.97 19.85
C TRP A 164 -17.11 -7.94 19.54
N ILE A 165 -16.62 -7.23 20.56
CA ILE A 165 -15.50 -6.29 20.42
C ILE A 165 -14.43 -6.53 21.48
N THR A 166 -13.17 -6.36 21.07
CA THR A 166 -11.98 -6.59 21.88
C THR A 166 -11.94 -5.69 23.12
N GLU A 167 -12.41 -4.45 22.98
CA GLU A 167 -12.30 -3.39 23.98
C GLU A 167 -13.05 -3.70 25.28
N CYS A 168 -14.16 -4.44 25.21
CA CYS A 168 -14.85 -4.97 26.38
C CYS A 168 -14.74 -6.50 26.52
N SER A 169 -14.13 -7.17 25.54
CA SER A 169 -14.14 -8.63 25.40
C SER A 169 -15.56 -9.21 25.52
N CYS A 170 -16.52 -8.51 24.92
CA CYS A 170 -17.95 -8.75 25.13
C CYS A 170 -18.74 -8.38 23.88
N VAL A 171 -20.01 -8.81 23.83
CA VAL A 171 -21.01 -8.23 22.92
C VAL A 171 -21.71 -7.09 23.67
N PRO A 172 -21.51 -5.81 23.29
CA PRO A 172 -22.02 -4.65 24.05
C PRO A 172 -23.53 -4.70 24.33
N ALA A 173 -24.34 -5.03 23.32
CA ALA A 173 -25.80 -5.13 23.45
C ALA A 173 -26.27 -6.27 24.36
N ALA A 174 -25.40 -7.26 24.64
CA ALA A 174 -25.70 -8.39 25.51
C ALA A 174 -25.09 -8.24 26.93
N THR A 175 -24.40 -7.14 27.22
CA THR A 175 -23.64 -6.94 28.47
C THR A 175 -24.38 -5.94 29.38
N THR A 176 -24.53 -6.27 30.66
CA THR A 176 -25.19 -5.40 31.66
C THR A 176 -24.28 -5.16 32.87
N PRO A 177 -23.98 -3.88 33.24
CA PRO A 177 -24.36 -2.67 32.52
C PRO A 177 -23.67 -2.56 31.14
N PRO A 178 -24.26 -1.86 30.16
CA PRO A 178 -23.63 -1.67 28.86
C PRO A 178 -22.25 -1.01 29.00
N PRO A 179 -21.23 -1.48 28.26
CA PRO A 179 -19.90 -0.88 28.31
C PRO A 179 -19.93 0.54 27.73
N VAL A 180 -19.13 1.43 28.31
CA VAL A 180 -18.89 2.77 27.78
C VAL A 180 -17.67 2.71 26.87
N ILE A 181 -17.89 2.92 25.57
CA ILE A 181 -16.81 2.93 24.58
C ILE A 181 -16.34 4.37 24.35
N PRO A 182 -15.05 4.69 24.56
CA PRO A 182 -14.51 6.01 24.30
C PRO A 182 -14.67 6.43 22.84
N LYS A 183 -14.85 7.74 22.62
CA LYS A 183 -14.94 8.36 21.29
C LYS A 183 -13.76 9.31 21.05
N PRO A 184 -13.26 9.45 19.81
CA PRO A 184 -13.64 8.66 18.63
C PRO A 184 -13.26 7.18 18.79
N PHE A 185 -14.11 6.28 18.30
CA PHE A 185 -13.87 4.85 18.38
C PHE A 185 -13.15 4.35 17.12
N ARG A 186 -12.02 3.64 17.27
CA ARG A 186 -11.22 3.07 16.17
C ARG A 186 -10.95 4.03 15.00
N PRO A 187 -10.40 5.24 15.26
CA PRO A 187 -10.03 6.14 14.17
C PRO A 187 -8.93 5.51 13.31
N SER A 188 -9.02 5.63 11.99
CA SER A 188 -8.08 5.04 11.02
C SER A 188 -8.09 5.82 9.71
N HIS A 189 -7.25 5.43 8.76
CA HIS A 189 -7.11 6.10 7.46
C HIS A 189 -6.69 7.57 7.64
N PHE A 190 -5.67 7.79 8.48
CA PHE A 190 -5.26 9.10 8.97
C PHE A 190 -4.60 9.98 7.92
N TYR A 191 -3.97 9.36 6.91
CA TYR A 191 -3.12 10.04 5.95
C TYR A 191 -3.83 10.24 4.61
N ASP A 192 -3.33 11.20 3.85
CA ASP A 192 -3.69 11.51 2.47
C ASP A 192 -2.43 12.02 1.74
N GLU A 193 -2.50 12.10 0.41
CA GLU A 193 -1.42 12.61 -0.41
C GLU A 193 -1.78 13.83 -1.25
N GLN A 194 -0.87 14.80 -1.25
CA GLN A 194 -1.02 15.99 -2.07
C GLN A 194 0.19 16.23 -2.98
N ARG A 195 -0.11 16.36 -4.27
CA ARG A 195 0.84 16.56 -5.36
C ARG A 195 1.02 18.05 -5.67
N LEU A 196 2.25 18.44 -6.04
CA LEU A 196 2.59 19.80 -6.44
C LEU A 196 3.69 19.81 -7.51
N LEU A 197 3.37 20.39 -8.68
CA LEU A 197 4.38 20.79 -9.66
C LEU A 197 5.15 22.00 -9.14
N LEU A 198 6.46 21.88 -9.12
CA LEU A 198 7.38 22.99 -8.85
C LEU A 198 7.50 23.85 -10.11
N LYS A 199 7.53 25.18 -9.95
CA LYS A 199 7.53 26.16 -11.06
C LYS A 199 8.73 26.02 -12.03
N ARG A 200 9.75 25.25 -11.66
CA ARG A 200 10.96 24.97 -12.42
C ARG A 200 11.60 23.67 -11.94
N THR A 201 12.59 23.18 -12.69
CA THR A 201 13.43 22.05 -12.29
C THR A 201 14.53 22.51 -11.34
N TYR A 202 14.60 21.85 -10.19
CA TYR A 202 15.64 21.95 -9.18
C TYR A 202 16.63 20.80 -9.32
N ARG A 203 17.81 20.93 -8.71
CA ARG A 203 18.93 19.98 -8.81
C ARG A 203 19.08 19.19 -7.52
N ALA A 204 19.81 18.07 -7.60
CA ALA A 204 20.29 17.38 -6.40
C ALA A 204 21.00 18.36 -5.45
N GLY A 205 20.72 18.27 -4.15
CA GLY A 205 21.25 19.16 -3.12
C GLY A 205 20.37 20.40 -2.82
N ASP A 206 19.42 20.76 -3.69
CA ASP A 206 18.46 21.82 -3.36
C ASP A 206 17.55 21.37 -2.21
N ARG A 207 17.17 22.31 -1.33
CA ARG A 207 16.43 22.03 -0.09
C ARG A 207 14.96 22.38 -0.22
N VAL A 208 14.07 21.38 -0.14
CA VAL A 208 12.62 21.56 -0.14
C VAL A 208 12.14 21.60 1.32
N ARG A 209 11.62 22.74 1.75
CA ARG A 209 11.08 22.93 3.10
C ARG A 209 9.57 22.96 3.07
N LEU A 210 8.95 22.12 3.90
CA LEU A 210 7.53 22.08 4.18
C LEU A 210 7.28 22.72 5.55
N THR A 211 6.53 23.83 5.59
CA THR A 211 6.27 24.59 6.82
C THR A 211 4.78 24.67 7.09
N ALA A 212 4.36 24.24 8.27
CA ALA A 212 3.02 24.56 8.77
C ALA A 212 2.99 26.06 9.12
N PRO A 213 2.20 26.91 8.45
CA PRO A 213 2.25 28.36 8.69
C PRO A 213 1.84 28.72 10.12
N ALA A 214 2.46 29.74 10.71
CA ALA A 214 2.16 30.15 12.09
C ALA A 214 0.69 30.57 12.32
N GLY A 215 -0.01 31.00 11.26
CA GLY A 215 -1.44 31.32 11.28
C GLY A 215 -2.36 30.18 10.84
N SER A 216 -1.86 28.95 10.71
CA SER A 216 -2.69 27.79 10.35
C SER A 216 -3.75 27.54 11.44
N ALA A 217 -4.98 27.25 11.02
CA ALA A 217 -6.07 26.88 11.92
C ALA A 217 -5.99 25.40 12.37
N ALA A 218 -5.26 24.56 11.63
CA ALA A 218 -5.03 23.17 12.03
C ALA A 218 -4.09 23.15 13.26
N ALA A 219 -4.50 22.42 14.30
CA ALA A 219 -3.72 22.29 15.53
C ALA A 219 -2.34 21.63 15.30
N TRP A 220 -2.22 20.83 14.24
CA TRP A 220 -0.99 20.19 13.82
C TRP A 220 -1.07 19.76 12.35
N THR A 221 0.09 19.50 11.76
CA THR A 221 0.26 18.82 10.47
C THR A 221 1.32 17.75 10.65
N VAL A 222 1.01 16.50 10.40
CA VAL A 222 2.00 15.42 10.35
C VAL A 222 2.46 15.27 8.91
N VAL A 223 3.77 15.26 8.70
CA VAL A 223 4.40 14.90 7.42
C VAL A 223 5.02 13.52 7.60
N ASP A 224 4.57 12.56 6.79
CA ASP A 224 5.09 11.19 6.77
C ASP A 224 6.33 11.11 5.89
N LEU A 225 6.19 11.46 4.61
CA LEU A 225 7.26 11.37 3.62
C LEU A 225 7.09 12.41 2.51
N LEU A 226 8.13 12.54 1.69
CA LEU A 226 8.13 13.31 0.45
C LEU A 226 8.69 12.47 -0.70
N ASP A 227 7.90 12.37 -1.77
CA ASP A 227 8.34 11.82 -3.05
C ASP A 227 8.76 12.97 -3.97
N SER A 228 9.97 12.91 -4.52
CA SER A 228 10.50 13.92 -5.45
C SER A 228 10.67 13.34 -6.85
N GLU A 229 10.08 13.98 -7.87
CA GLU A 229 10.00 13.46 -9.24
C GLU A 229 10.50 14.49 -10.28
N LEU A 230 11.14 14.00 -11.34
CA LEU A 230 11.38 14.76 -12.56
C LEU A 230 10.34 14.41 -13.62
N VAL A 231 9.26 15.20 -13.65
CA VAL A 231 8.16 15.07 -14.59
C VAL A 231 8.58 15.61 -15.97
N GLY A 232 8.48 14.76 -16.99
CA GLY A 232 8.72 15.15 -18.39
C GLY A 232 7.61 16.04 -18.95
N PRO A 233 7.81 16.73 -20.08
CA PRO A 233 6.79 17.60 -20.67
C PRO A 233 5.51 16.82 -21.06
N PRO A 234 4.35 17.50 -21.16
CA PRO A 234 3.11 16.85 -21.56
C PRO A 234 3.23 16.21 -22.95
N LYS A 235 2.75 14.98 -23.07
CA LYS A 235 2.67 14.24 -24.34
C LYS A 235 1.65 14.92 -25.27
N ILE A 236 1.90 14.88 -26.58
CA ILE A 236 0.98 15.39 -27.61
C ILE A 236 0.68 14.26 -28.59
N GLU A 237 -0.60 13.99 -28.84
CA GLU A 237 -1.07 13.03 -29.86
C GLU A 237 -1.76 13.81 -31.00
N LEU A 238 -1.05 13.98 -32.13
CA LEU A 238 -1.53 14.79 -33.26
C LEU A 238 -2.62 14.08 -34.10
N LEU A 239 -2.54 12.74 -34.20
CA LEU A 239 -3.48 11.93 -34.99
C LEU A 239 -4.50 11.24 -34.07
N ALA A 240 -5.37 12.02 -33.45
CA ALA A 240 -6.37 11.53 -32.50
C ALA A 240 -7.66 12.38 -32.51
N ALA A 241 -8.74 11.80 -32.01
CA ALA A 241 -9.96 12.51 -31.67
C ALA A 241 -9.75 13.22 -30.33
N SER A 242 -9.40 14.52 -30.37
CA SER A 242 -9.26 15.32 -29.16
C SER A 242 -10.62 15.61 -28.53
N VAL A 243 -10.80 15.33 -27.24
CA VAL A 243 -12.05 15.61 -26.52
C VAL A 243 -12.46 17.08 -26.57
N LEU A 244 -11.50 18.00 -26.73
CA LEU A 244 -11.77 19.44 -26.87
C LEU A 244 -12.56 19.75 -28.14
N ALA A 245 -12.32 19.03 -29.23
CA ALA A 245 -13.06 19.20 -30.49
C ALA A 245 -14.54 18.79 -30.36
N PHE A 246 -14.88 18.05 -29.29
CA PHE A 246 -16.23 17.62 -28.97
C PHE A 246 -16.85 18.41 -27.81
N GLY A 247 -16.19 19.49 -27.36
CA GLY A 247 -16.72 20.43 -26.36
C GLY A 247 -16.41 20.08 -24.90
N ALA A 248 -15.40 19.23 -24.65
CA ALA A 248 -14.94 18.97 -23.28
C ALA A 248 -14.34 20.26 -22.67
N ASP A 249 -14.69 20.55 -21.41
CA ASP A 249 -14.17 21.69 -20.65
C ASP A 249 -12.90 21.29 -19.88
N PRO A 250 -11.70 21.80 -20.24
CA PRO A 250 -10.45 21.47 -19.57
C PRO A 250 -10.23 22.24 -18.26
N THR A 251 -11.20 23.06 -17.83
CA THR A 251 -11.15 23.78 -16.54
C THR A 251 -11.83 23.02 -15.41
N GLY A 252 -12.57 21.95 -15.73
CA GLY A 252 -13.31 21.13 -14.77
C GLY A 252 -14.56 21.81 -14.20
N ARG A 253 -15.03 22.91 -14.81
CA ARG A 253 -16.21 23.64 -14.34
C ARG A 253 -17.51 23.06 -14.86
N ARG A 254 -17.48 22.41 -16.03
CA ARG A 254 -18.64 21.77 -16.66
C ARG A 254 -18.35 20.28 -16.86
N ASP A 255 -19.40 19.49 -16.74
CA ASP A 255 -19.34 18.06 -17.05
C ASP A 255 -18.90 17.85 -18.52
N ALA A 256 -17.90 16.97 -18.69
CA ALA A 256 -17.28 16.64 -19.96
C ALA A 256 -17.70 15.24 -20.45
N ALA A 257 -18.52 14.49 -19.71
CA ALA A 257 -18.82 13.09 -20.02
C ALA A 257 -19.44 12.92 -21.42
N GLY A 258 -20.41 13.78 -21.77
CA GLY A 258 -21.01 13.75 -23.10
C GLY A 258 -20.04 14.11 -24.24
N ALA A 259 -18.99 14.91 -23.97
CA ALA A 259 -17.95 15.19 -24.96
C ALA A 259 -17.03 13.98 -25.15
N PHE A 260 -16.72 13.25 -24.08
CA PHE A 260 -15.99 11.99 -24.14
C PHE A 260 -16.75 10.94 -24.97
N ASP A 261 -18.06 10.75 -24.73
CA ASP A 261 -18.86 9.80 -25.51
C ASP A 261 -18.80 10.09 -27.02
N ARG A 262 -18.95 11.39 -27.39
CA ARG A 262 -18.89 11.81 -28.80
C ARG A 262 -17.50 11.59 -29.41
N ALA A 263 -16.45 11.88 -28.64
CA ALA A 263 -15.07 11.66 -29.06
C ALA A 263 -14.79 10.16 -29.28
N ILE A 264 -15.19 9.30 -28.34
CA ILE A 264 -15.08 7.84 -28.44
C ILE A 264 -15.85 7.33 -29.66
N ALA A 265 -17.11 7.72 -29.82
CA ALA A 265 -17.92 7.29 -30.96
C ALA A 265 -17.30 7.71 -32.31
N PHE A 266 -16.73 8.91 -32.39
CA PHE A 266 -16.01 9.36 -33.59
C PHE A 266 -14.72 8.59 -33.82
N ALA A 267 -13.93 8.40 -32.75
CA ALA A 267 -12.66 7.69 -32.77
C ALA A 267 -12.83 6.26 -33.29
N LYS A 268 -13.82 5.51 -32.79
CA LYS A 268 -14.17 4.17 -33.28
C LYS A 268 -14.48 4.16 -34.78
N ARG A 269 -15.38 5.04 -35.24
CA ARG A 269 -15.75 5.13 -36.68
C ARG A 269 -14.58 5.50 -37.58
N LYS A 270 -13.61 6.26 -37.08
CA LYS A 270 -12.45 6.73 -37.85
C LYS A 270 -11.17 5.92 -37.59
N ARG A 271 -11.23 4.90 -36.72
CA ARG A 271 -10.08 4.10 -36.27
C ARG A 271 -8.96 5.00 -35.74
N LEU A 272 -9.33 5.96 -34.91
CA LEU A 272 -8.42 6.88 -34.23
C LEU A 272 -8.39 6.56 -32.74
N LYS A 273 -7.35 7.03 -32.05
CA LYS A 273 -7.33 7.13 -30.58
C LYS A 273 -8.19 8.30 -30.13
N VAL A 274 -8.62 8.29 -28.87
CA VAL A 274 -9.08 9.47 -28.16
C VAL A 274 -7.88 10.09 -27.45
N TYR A 275 -7.70 11.40 -27.63
CA TYR A 275 -6.67 12.16 -26.93
C TYR A 275 -7.33 13.14 -25.96
N VAL A 276 -6.84 13.16 -24.73
CA VAL A 276 -7.25 14.07 -23.66
C VAL A 276 -6.07 15.01 -23.37
N PRO A 277 -6.11 16.25 -23.87
CA PRO A 277 -5.03 17.22 -23.64
C PRO A 277 -4.82 17.56 -22.15
N PRO A 278 -3.78 18.35 -21.81
CA PRO A 278 -3.64 18.90 -20.46
C PRO A 278 -4.87 19.69 -20.03
N GLY A 279 -5.32 19.46 -18.80
CA GLY A 279 -6.52 20.06 -18.23
C GLY A 279 -7.11 19.21 -17.11
N THR A 280 -8.08 19.79 -16.42
CA THR A 280 -8.94 19.08 -15.47
C THR A 280 -10.32 18.93 -16.10
N TYR A 281 -10.85 17.71 -16.15
CA TYR A 281 -12.12 17.41 -16.80
C TYR A 281 -13.07 16.82 -15.76
N GLN A 282 -14.22 17.46 -15.55
CA GLN A 282 -15.26 16.96 -14.65
C GLN A 282 -16.06 15.87 -15.36
N ILE A 283 -16.21 14.70 -14.75
CA ILE A 283 -17.00 13.57 -15.23
C ILE A 283 -17.73 12.97 -14.01
N ASP A 284 -19.03 13.21 -13.91
CA ASP A 284 -19.86 12.81 -12.74
C ASP A 284 -20.58 11.46 -12.93
N ARG A 285 -20.12 10.64 -13.87
CA ARG A 285 -20.63 9.28 -14.14
C ARG A 285 -19.58 8.42 -14.84
N HIS A 286 -19.80 7.11 -14.90
CA HIS A 286 -18.92 6.22 -15.65
C HIS A 286 -18.97 6.49 -17.16
N ILE A 287 -17.81 6.45 -17.79
CA ILE A 287 -17.63 6.40 -19.25
C ILE A 287 -17.49 4.94 -19.66
N ILE A 288 -18.45 4.45 -20.44
CA ILE A 288 -18.40 3.08 -20.96
C ILE A 288 -17.40 3.00 -22.11
N VAL A 289 -16.43 2.10 -22.01
CA VAL A 289 -15.33 1.91 -22.96
C VAL A 289 -15.34 0.50 -23.54
N ASP A 290 -15.14 0.40 -24.85
CA ASP A 290 -15.14 -0.83 -25.63
C ASP A 290 -14.48 -0.52 -26.98
N ASP A 291 -13.49 -1.32 -27.41
CA ASP A 291 -12.77 -1.16 -28.68
C ASP A 291 -12.27 0.29 -28.87
N VAL A 292 -11.46 0.76 -27.92
CA VAL A 292 -11.02 2.16 -27.86
C VAL A 292 -9.70 2.33 -27.13
N THR A 293 -8.83 3.16 -27.69
CA THR A 293 -7.64 3.67 -27.01
C THR A 293 -7.88 5.11 -26.54
N ILE A 294 -7.71 5.38 -25.25
CA ILE A 294 -7.78 6.70 -24.63
C ILE A 294 -6.41 7.05 -24.03
N THR A 295 -5.85 8.16 -24.48
CA THR A 295 -4.52 8.64 -24.07
C THR A 295 -4.61 10.06 -23.52
N GLY A 296 -4.05 10.28 -22.33
CA GLY A 296 -3.83 11.63 -21.79
C GLY A 296 -2.43 12.17 -22.11
N ALA A 297 -2.16 13.39 -21.65
CA ALA A 297 -0.88 14.06 -21.82
C ALA A 297 0.17 13.67 -20.74
N GLY A 298 -0.18 12.78 -19.81
CA GLY A 298 0.56 12.42 -18.60
C GLY A 298 -0.28 12.69 -17.35
N SER A 299 -0.16 11.84 -16.33
CA SER A 299 -0.99 11.92 -15.10
C SER A 299 -0.75 13.15 -14.22
N TRP A 300 0.29 13.94 -14.51
CA TRP A 300 0.52 15.27 -13.92
C TRP A 300 -0.20 16.40 -14.69
N TYR A 301 -0.68 16.13 -15.91
CA TYR A 301 -1.20 17.15 -16.84
C TYR A 301 -2.67 16.95 -17.19
N THR A 302 -3.11 15.70 -17.34
CA THR A 302 -4.49 15.35 -17.65
C THR A 302 -5.13 14.74 -16.41
N ILE A 303 -6.09 15.46 -15.82
CA ILE A 303 -6.80 15.06 -14.62
C ILE A 303 -8.28 14.89 -14.97
N ILE A 304 -8.83 13.71 -14.69
CA ILE A 304 -10.24 13.42 -14.83
C ILE A 304 -10.79 13.28 -13.41
N LYS A 305 -11.71 14.15 -13.03
CA LYS A 305 -12.27 14.17 -11.67
C LYS A 305 -13.78 14.07 -11.70
N GLY A 306 -14.39 13.55 -10.65
CA GLY A 306 -15.85 13.44 -10.56
C GLY A 306 -16.36 13.56 -9.15
N ARG A 307 -17.58 14.04 -9.02
CA ARG A 307 -18.32 14.00 -7.76
C ARG A 307 -19.01 12.66 -7.63
N GLU A 308 -18.96 12.09 -6.44
CA GLU A 308 -19.91 11.06 -6.05
C GLU A 308 -21.32 11.66 -6.07
N THR A 309 -22.21 11.05 -6.85
CA THR A 309 -23.54 11.58 -7.14
C THR A 309 -24.59 10.51 -6.89
N ALA A 310 -25.58 10.83 -6.07
CA ALA A 310 -26.71 9.93 -5.81
C ALA A 310 -27.50 9.66 -7.08
N LEU A 311 -27.79 8.38 -7.32
CA LEU A 311 -28.66 7.93 -8.38
C LEU A 311 -30.14 8.15 -7.98
N PRO A 312 -31.02 8.47 -8.92
CA PRO A 312 -32.45 8.66 -8.62
C PRO A 312 -33.13 7.37 -8.15
N ARG A 313 -32.56 6.21 -8.49
CA ARG A 313 -32.93 4.87 -8.03
C ARG A 313 -31.66 4.00 -8.04
N PRO A 314 -31.59 2.96 -7.20
CA PRO A 314 -30.49 2.00 -7.27
C PRO A 314 -30.33 1.41 -8.68
N ALA A 315 -29.09 1.25 -9.13
CA ALA A 315 -28.75 0.55 -10.36
C ALA A 315 -28.90 -0.98 -10.18
N PRO A 316 -28.89 -1.78 -11.28
CA PRO A 316 -29.10 -3.23 -11.20
C PRO A 316 -28.11 -3.99 -10.31
N ASP A 317 -26.89 -3.46 -10.16
CA ASP A 317 -25.83 -3.93 -9.27
C ASP A 317 -26.05 -3.55 -7.79
N GLY A 318 -27.09 -2.77 -7.50
CA GLY A 318 -27.40 -2.23 -6.18
C GLY A 318 -26.78 -0.87 -5.88
N SER A 319 -25.96 -0.32 -6.79
CA SER A 319 -25.33 0.99 -6.60
C SER A 319 -26.38 2.07 -6.39
N THR A 320 -26.21 2.86 -5.35
CA THR A 320 -27.00 4.04 -5.01
C THR A 320 -26.32 5.34 -5.42
N HIS A 321 -25.01 5.31 -5.69
CA HIS A 321 -24.24 6.43 -6.23
C HIS A 321 -23.50 6.04 -7.52
N THR A 322 -23.08 7.05 -8.27
CA THR A 322 -22.12 6.94 -9.38
C THR A 322 -21.06 8.03 -9.23
N GLY A 323 -19.92 7.89 -9.91
CA GLY A 323 -18.84 8.87 -9.86
C GLY A 323 -18.03 8.87 -11.14
N VAL A 324 -16.85 9.47 -11.09
CA VAL A 324 -15.88 9.36 -12.19
C VAL A 324 -15.46 7.90 -12.36
N GLY A 325 -15.32 7.46 -13.61
CA GLY A 325 -14.67 6.20 -13.89
C GLY A 325 -14.71 5.79 -15.35
N PHE A 326 -13.88 4.83 -15.73
CA PHE A 326 -13.88 4.18 -17.04
C PHE A 326 -14.27 2.72 -16.89
N TYR A 327 -15.40 2.34 -17.47
CA TYR A 327 -15.99 1.02 -17.23
C TYR A 327 -16.13 0.22 -18.51
N GLY A 328 -15.74 -1.05 -18.44
CA GLY A 328 -16.15 -2.05 -19.41
C GLY A 328 -17.66 -2.29 -19.29
N ARG A 329 -18.25 -2.91 -20.32
CA ARG A 329 -19.62 -3.41 -20.22
C ARG A 329 -19.67 -4.56 -19.22
N ASP A 330 -20.85 -4.81 -18.67
CA ASP A 330 -21.09 -5.94 -17.79
C ASP A 330 -20.75 -7.25 -18.53
N ALA A 331 -20.14 -8.21 -17.83
CA ALA A 331 -19.79 -9.50 -18.41
C ALA A 331 -21.03 -10.24 -18.95
N ALA A 332 -22.19 -10.07 -18.29
CA ALA A 332 -23.48 -10.61 -18.72
C ALA A 332 -23.95 -10.05 -20.08
N ASP A 333 -23.52 -8.83 -20.43
CA ASP A 333 -23.80 -8.18 -21.72
C ASP A 333 -22.69 -8.40 -22.76
N GLY A 334 -21.83 -9.39 -22.51
CA GLY A 334 -20.71 -9.80 -23.36
C GLY A 334 -19.38 -9.11 -23.06
N GLY A 335 -19.33 -8.25 -22.04
CA GLY A 335 -18.12 -7.54 -21.64
C GLY A 335 -17.60 -6.56 -22.70
N SER A 336 -16.60 -5.76 -22.33
CA SER A 336 -15.81 -4.97 -23.27
C SER A 336 -14.57 -5.72 -23.74
N ARG A 337 -13.95 -5.23 -24.81
CA ARG A 337 -12.64 -5.72 -25.26
C ARG A 337 -11.79 -4.63 -25.92
N ASP A 338 -10.50 -4.88 -26.08
CA ASP A 338 -9.55 -4.00 -26.80
C ASP A 338 -9.61 -2.55 -26.28
N VAL A 339 -9.61 -2.40 -24.95
CA VAL A 339 -9.61 -1.11 -24.26
C VAL A 339 -8.19 -0.78 -23.81
N HIS A 340 -7.70 0.39 -24.20
CA HIS A 340 -6.36 0.85 -23.83
C HIS A 340 -6.40 2.24 -23.18
N LEU A 341 -6.18 2.30 -21.87
CA LEU A 341 -6.18 3.54 -21.08
C LEU A 341 -4.76 3.89 -20.66
N SER A 342 -4.31 5.12 -20.93
CA SER A 342 -2.99 5.55 -20.45
C SER A 342 -2.79 7.06 -20.29
N GLY A 343 -1.90 7.44 -19.37
CA GLY A 343 -1.34 8.79 -19.29
C GLY A 343 -2.29 9.86 -18.74
N PHE A 344 -3.15 9.53 -17.78
CA PHE A 344 -3.99 10.51 -17.09
C PHE A 344 -4.21 10.13 -15.62
N ALA A 345 -4.71 11.07 -14.82
CA ALA A 345 -5.13 10.84 -13.45
C ALA A 345 -6.65 10.71 -13.35
N ILE A 346 -7.12 9.89 -12.40
CA ILE A 346 -8.51 9.81 -11.95
C ILE A 346 -8.56 10.27 -10.50
N GLU A 347 -9.42 11.24 -10.20
CA GLU A 347 -9.67 11.76 -8.85
C GLU A 347 -11.15 11.66 -8.51
N GLY A 348 -11.51 10.74 -7.62
CA GLY A 348 -12.87 10.63 -7.12
C GLY A 348 -13.19 11.66 -6.05
N ASP A 349 -14.39 11.52 -5.46
CA ASP A 349 -14.84 12.32 -4.32
C ASP A 349 -15.48 11.41 -3.26
N VAL A 350 -14.96 10.18 -3.12
CA VAL A 350 -15.48 9.14 -2.22
C VAL A 350 -14.89 9.35 -0.83
N ARG A 351 -15.76 9.43 0.18
CA ARG A 351 -15.39 9.80 1.57
C ARG A 351 -15.83 8.79 2.61
N GLU A 352 -16.55 7.77 2.18
CA GLU A 352 -17.01 6.67 3.01
C GLU A 352 -17.03 5.38 2.20
N ARG A 353 -17.15 4.25 2.89
CA ARG A 353 -17.21 2.95 2.24
C ARG A 353 -18.65 2.48 2.15
N ILE A 354 -19.22 2.54 0.95
CA ILE A 354 -20.50 1.90 0.62
C ILE A 354 -20.19 0.77 -0.36
N ASP A 355 -20.19 -0.48 0.12
CA ASP A 355 -19.66 -1.59 -0.68
C ASP A 355 -20.47 -1.88 -1.95
N THR A 356 -21.79 -1.62 -1.91
CA THR A 356 -22.67 -1.81 -3.07
C THR A 356 -22.41 -0.81 -4.18
N ASP A 357 -21.80 0.34 -3.89
CA ASP A 357 -21.63 1.39 -4.88
C ASP A 357 -20.40 1.14 -5.77
N GLN A 358 -20.60 1.15 -7.08
CA GLN A 358 -19.55 1.04 -8.08
C GLN A 358 -18.84 2.38 -8.32
N VAL A 359 -18.43 3.10 -7.29
CA VAL A 359 -17.70 4.39 -7.40
C VAL A 359 -16.18 4.18 -7.48
N ASN A 360 -15.75 3.24 -8.33
CA ASN A 360 -14.35 2.89 -8.55
C ASN A 360 -13.76 3.69 -9.72
N GLY A 361 -12.43 3.82 -9.78
CA GLY A 361 -11.79 4.53 -10.89
C GLY A 361 -11.91 3.80 -12.23
N ILE A 362 -11.79 2.47 -12.21
CA ILE A 362 -11.97 1.59 -13.38
C ILE A 362 -12.78 0.36 -12.94
N GLY A 363 -13.69 -0.11 -13.79
CA GLY A 363 -14.38 -1.36 -13.52
C GLY A 363 -15.12 -2.00 -14.68
N GLY A 364 -16.02 -2.93 -14.37
CA GLY A 364 -16.69 -3.79 -15.36
C GLY A 364 -15.77 -4.89 -15.92
N ALA A 365 -16.19 -5.53 -17.00
CA ALA A 365 -15.42 -6.58 -17.68
C ALA A 365 -14.73 -6.04 -18.94
N MET A 366 -13.41 -6.24 -19.09
CA MET A 366 -12.69 -5.82 -20.30
C MET A 366 -11.55 -6.78 -20.70
N SER A 367 -11.79 -7.63 -21.68
CA SER A 367 -10.76 -8.56 -22.20
C SER A 367 -9.78 -7.88 -23.16
N ASP A 368 -8.62 -8.50 -23.41
CA ASP A 368 -7.62 -8.02 -24.38
C ASP A 368 -7.18 -6.56 -24.14
N SER A 369 -7.15 -6.11 -22.88
CA SER A 369 -7.11 -4.68 -22.54
C SER A 369 -5.85 -4.28 -21.78
N THR A 370 -5.49 -2.98 -21.83
CA THR A 370 -4.33 -2.45 -21.09
C THR A 370 -4.66 -1.18 -20.33
N ILE A 371 -4.20 -1.09 -19.09
CA ILE A 371 -4.32 0.08 -18.22
C ILE A 371 -2.92 0.45 -17.75
N ASP A 372 -2.37 1.54 -18.29
CA ASP A 372 -0.96 1.84 -18.16
C ASP A 372 -0.65 3.29 -17.75
N GLY A 373 0.17 3.46 -16.73
CA GLY A 373 0.71 4.78 -16.38
C GLY A 373 -0.34 5.76 -15.88
N LEU A 374 -1.37 5.28 -15.19
CA LEU A 374 -2.40 6.12 -14.56
C LEU A 374 -2.02 6.52 -13.13
N HIS A 375 -2.67 7.57 -12.64
CA HIS A 375 -2.66 7.93 -11.22
C HIS A 375 -4.09 7.96 -10.68
N LEU A 376 -4.44 7.13 -9.70
CA LEU A 376 -5.80 7.01 -9.17
C LEU A 376 -5.83 7.37 -7.69
N ARG A 377 -6.81 8.18 -7.26
CA ARG A 377 -7.05 8.50 -5.84
C ARG A 377 -8.50 8.85 -5.54
N HIS A 378 -8.89 8.68 -4.27
CA HIS A 378 -10.18 9.10 -3.69
C HIS A 378 -11.40 8.46 -4.36
N THR A 379 -11.24 7.22 -4.81
CA THR A 379 -12.31 6.33 -5.26
C THR A 379 -12.55 5.25 -4.20
N LYS A 380 -13.64 4.47 -4.30
CA LYS A 380 -13.84 3.34 -3.37
C LYS A 380 -12.73 2.32 -3.56
N ALA A 381 -12.69 1.71 -4.74
CA ALA A 381 -11.56 0.95 -5.21
C ALA A 381 -10.87 1.66 -6.37
N GLY A 382 -9.56 1.43 -6.55
CA GLY A 382 -8.84 1.95 -7.70
C GLY A 382 -9.37 1.30 -8.98
N MET A 383 -9.35 -0.02 -9.02
CA MET A 383 -9.82 -0.83 -10.14
C MET A 383 -10.54 -2.09 -9.64
N TRP A 384 -11.82 -2.25 -9.97
CA TRP A 384 -12.63 -3.40 -9.57
C TRP A 384 -13.21 -4.08 -10.81
N PHE A 385 -12.69 -5.26 -11.16
CA PHE A 385 -13.13 -5.99 -12.34
C PHE A 385 -14.10 -7.08 -11.97
N ASP A 386 -15.33 -6.99 -12.46
CA ASP A 386 -16.33 -8.05 -12.36
C ASP A 386 -16.31 -8.86 -13.65
N GLY A 387 -15.66 -10.03 -13.62
CA GLY A 387 -15.57 -10.93 -14.77
C GLY A 387 -16.86 -11.74 -15.04
N PRO A 388 -16.79 -12.77 -15.89
CA PRO A 388 -15.58 -13.32 -16.50
C PRO A 388 -14.95 -12.40 -17.56
N MET A 389 -13.61 -12.38 -17.58
CA MET A 389 -12.79 -11.68 -18.58
C MET A 389 -11.39 -12.28 -18.67
N SER A 390 -10.61 -11.92 -19.70
CA SER A 390 -9.26 -12.46 -19.87
C SER A 390 -8.25 -11.47 -20.45
N ASP A 391 -6.97 -11.73 -20.21
CA ASP A 391 -5.87 -11.06 -20.90
C ASP A 391 -5.80 -9.53 -20.68
N VAL A 392 -6.18 -9.07 -19.47
CA VAL A 392 -5.97 -7.66 -19.07
C VAL A 392 -4.56 -7.46 -18.52
N ARG A 393 -3.94 -6.32 -18.84
CA ARG A 393 -2.62 -5.92 -18.35
C ARG A 393 -2.69 -4.56 -17.66
N ILE A 394 -2.42 -4.53 -16.37
CA ILE A 394 -2.46 -3.34 -15.52
C ILE A 394 -1.04 -3.02 -15.07
N THR A 395 -0.43 -1.97 -15.65
CA THR A 395 0.99 -1.68 -15.46
C THR A 395 1.34 -0.24 -15.16
N ASN A 396 2.41 -0.03 -14.40
CA ASN A 396 3.03 1.29 -14.19
C ASN A 396 2.09 2.34 -13.56
N ASN A 397 1.04 1.91 -12.86
CA ASN A 397 0.08 2.82 -12.24
C ASN A 397 0.53 3.23 -10.83
N VAL A 398 0.07 4.40 -10.39
CA VAL A 398 0.14 4.87 -8.99
C VAL A 398 -1.29 4.91 -8.46
N ILE A 399 -1.60 4.14 -7.42
CA ILE A 399 -2.94 4.08 -6.82
C ILE A 399 -2.79 4.40 -5.33
N VAL A 400 -3.36 5.52 -4.90
CA VAL A 400 -3.22 5.99 -3.53
C VAL A 400 -4.58 6.35 -2.94
N ASP A 401 -4.68 6.33 -1.61
CA ASP A 401 -5.82 6.89 -0.85
C ASP A 401 -7.18 6.31 -1.32
N GLN A 402 -7.26 4.98 -1.29
CA GLN A 402 -8.50 4.23 -1.57
C GLN A 402 -9.16 3.85 -0.25
N ILE A 403 -10.48 3.93 -0.17
CA ILE A 403 -11.22 3.53 1.03
C ILE A 403 -11.42 2.00 1.10
N ALA A 404 -11.24 1.30 -0.01
CA ALA A 404 -11.19 -0.16 -0.09
C ALA A 404 -9.93 -0.60 -0.86
N ASP A 405 -10.04 -1.61 -1.72
CA ASP A 405 -8.96 -2.20 -2.49
C ASP A 405 -8.32 -1.24 -3.50
N ALA A 406 -7.05 -1.43 -3.85
CA ALA A 406 -6.50 -0.73 -5.02
C ALA A 406 -6.85 -1.47 -6.32
N ILE A 407 -6.64 -2.79 -6.40
CA ILE A 407 -7.03 -3.60 -7.56
C ILE A 407 -7.63 -4.92 -7.08
N ASN A 408 -8.85 -5.22 -7.53
CA ASN A 408 -9.51 -6.50 -7.29
C ASN A 408 -9.89 -7.18 -8.61
N PHE A 409 -9.39 -8.40 -8.80
CA PHE A 409 -9.89 -9.33 -9.80
C PHE A 409 -11.00 -10.16 -9.18
N HIS A 410 -12.24 -9.80 -9.47
CA HIS A 410 -13.42 -10.45 -8.94
C HIS A 410 -14.04 -11.34 -10.01
N THR A 411 -14.20 -12.62 -9.67
CA THR A 411 -14.92 -13.67 -10.40
C THR A 411 -14.49 -13.91 -11.86
N GLY A 412 -13.81 -15.03 -12.09
CA GLY A 412 -13.53 -15.53 -13.44
C GLY A 412 -12.61 -14.64 -14.28
N VAL A 413 -11.68 -13.92 -13.65
CA VAL A 413 -10.61 -13.20 -14.36
C VAL A 413 -9.50 -14.19 -14.68
N THR A 414 -9.04 -14.23 -15.93
CA THR A 414 -8.05 -15.23 -16.37
C THR A 414 -6.89 -14.64 -17.16
N ASN A 415 -5.73 -15.31 -17.12
CA ASN A 415 -4.53 -14.99 -17.92
C ASN A 415 -4.09 -13.51 -17.85
N SER A 416 -4.36 -12.84 -16.72
CA SER A 416 -4.21 -11.40 -16.59
C SER A 416 -3.00 -11.03 -15.72
N LEU A 417 -2.48 -9.82 -15.94
CA LEU A 417 -1.25 -9.33 -15.31
C LEU A 417 -1.47 -8.01 -14.59
N VAL A 418 -1.08 -7.94 -13.32
CA VAL A 418 -0.91 -6.69 -12.56
C VAL A 418 0.55 -6.54 -12.22
N ALA A 419 1.25 -5.60 -12.86
CA ALA A 419 2.69 -5.47 -12.66
C ALA A 419 3.26 -4.06 -12.64
N ASN A 420 4.30 -3.86 -11.82
CA ASN A 420 5.00 -2.58 -11.71
C ASN A 420 4.10 -1.42 -11.26
N ASN A 421 3.08 -1.69 -10.43
CA ASN A 421 2.22 -0.67 -9.85
C ASN A 421 2.73 -0.27 -8.46
N PHE A 422 2.59 1.02 -8.13
CA PHE A 422 2.83 1.55 -6.79
C PHE A 422 1.49 1.82 -6.11
N ILE A 423 1.32 1.29 -4.90
CA ILE A 423 0.08 1.36 -4.15
C ILE A 423 0.39 1.83 -2.73
N ARG A 424 -0.34 2.82 -2.23
CA ARG A 424 -0.17 3.30 -0.85
C ARG A 424 -1.51 3.68 -0.22
N ASN A 425 -1.67 3.43 1.07
CA ASN A 425 -2.81 3.92 1.86
C ASN A 425 -4.17 3.38 1.38
N THR A 426 -4.31 2.07 1.19
CA THR A 426 -5.60 1.43 0.88
C THR A 426 -6.39 1.13 2.15
N GLY A 427 -7.71 1.16 2.06
CA GLY A 427 -8.63 0.86 3.16
C GLY A 427 -9.15 -0.58 3.17
N ASP A 428 -8.57 -1.45 2.34
CA ASP A 428 -8.70 -2.91 2.34
C ASP A 428 -7.48 -3.51 1.59
N ASP A 429 -7.60 -4.76 1.11
CA ASP A 429 -6.62 -5.48 0.31
C ASP A 429 -6.08 -4.62 -0.83
N ALA A 430 -4.77 -4.30 -0.81
CA ALA A 430 -4.20 -3.49 -1.89
C ALA A 430 -4.30 -4.20 -3.25
N LEU A 431 -3.98 -5.50 -3.31
CA LEU A 431 -4.17 -6.33 -4.49
C LEU A 431 -4.92 -7.61 -4.13
N ALA A 432 -6.06 -7.87 -4.77
CA ALA A 432 -6.87 -9.05 -4.49
C ALA A 432 -7.19 -9.85 -5.76
N MET A 433 -7.16 -11.18 -5.62
CA MET A 433 -7.87 -12.10 -6.51
C MET A 433 -8.98 -12.73 -5.67
N TRP A 434 -10.24 -12.47 -6.02
CA TRP A 434 -11.39 -13.02 -5.34
C TRP A 434 -12.22 -13.87 -6.30
N SER A 435 -11.98 -15.18 -6.21
CA SER A 435 -12.63 -16.19 -7.04
C SER A 435 -14.06 -16.50 -6.57
N GLU A 436 -14.89 -15.48 -6.37
CA GLU A 436 -16.30 -15.66 -6.01
C GLU A 436 -17.03 -16.40 -7.14
N LYS A 437 -17.57 -17.60 -6.89
CA LYS A 437 -18.37 -18.43 -7.81
C LYS A 437 -17.67 -18.95 -9.08
N ILE A 438 -16.69 -18.25 -9.62
CA ILE A 438 -15.93 -18.61 -10.82
C ILE A 438 -14.43 -18.42 -10.53
N PRO A 439 -13.59 -19.44 -10.77
CA PRO A 439 -12.18 -19.39 -10.39
C PRO A 439 -11.39 -18.39 -11.23
N ASP A 440 -10.64 -17.52 -10.55
CA ASP A 440 -9.60 -16.71 -11.18
C ASP A 440 -8.39 -17.61 -11.47
N THR A 441 -7.95 -17.65 -12.73
CA THR A 441 -6.99 -18.66 -13.17
C THR A 441 -5.87 -18.09 -14.05
N GLY A 442 -4.63 -18.49 -13.81
CA GLY A 442 -3.50 -18.11 -14.67
C GLY A 442 -3.08 -16.64 -14.52
N ASN A 443 -3.48 -15.97 -13.44
CA ASN A 443 -3.18 -14.56 -13.22
C ASN A 443 -1.83 -14.35 -12.54
N THR A 444 -1.23 -13.19 -12.77
CA THR A 444 0.06 -12.83 -12.18
C THR A 444 0.02 -11.44 -11.56
N PHE A 445 0.37 -11.33 -10.27
CA PHE A 445 0.72 -10.07 -9.62
C PHE A 445 2.23 -9.98 -9.43
N ALA A 446 2.90 -9.11 -10.21
CA ALA A 446 4.35 -9.09 -10.31
C ALA A 446 5.00 -7.71 -10.12
N ARG A 447 5.99 -7.63 -9.22
CA ARG A 447 6.85 -6.45 -9.04
C ARG A 447 6.05 -5.18 -8.70
N ASN A 448 5.02 -5.30 -7.88
CA ASN A 448 4.28 -4.16 -7.33
C ASN A 448 4.89 -3.73 -6.00
N THR A 449 4.81 -2.45 -5.67
CA THR A 449 5.11 -1.92 -4.32
C THR A 449 3.80 -1.58 -3.64
N VAL A 450 3.59 -2.08 -2.42
CA VAL A 450 2.44 -1.77 -1.56
C VAL A 450 2.97 -1.21 -0.24
N GLN A 451 2.43 -0.06 0.19
CA GLN A 451 2.78 0.59 1.45
C GLN A 451 1.53 0.95 2.26
N SER A 452 1.56 0.63 3.56
CA SER A 452 0.57 1.08 4.53
C SER A 452 -0.89 0.78 4.17
N PRO A 453 -1.27 -0.46 3.79
CA PRO A 453 -2.68 -0.82 3.77
C PRO A 453 -3.22 -0.74 5.21
N VAL A 454 -4.25 0.10 5.39
CA VAL A 454 -4.83 0.44 6.70
C VAL A 454 -5.63 -0.72 7.26
N LEU A 455 -6.27 -1.49 6.39
CA LEU A 455 -7.07 -2.66 6.73
C LEU A 455 -6.66 -3.82 5.82
N ALA A 456 -6.84 -5.04 6.28
CA ALA A 456 -6.66 -6.26 5.51
C ALA A 456 -5.22 -6.39 5.01
N ASN A 457 -5.01 -6.79 3.75
CA ASN A 457 -3.71 -7.27 3.29
C ASN A 457 -3.02 -6.38 2.27
N GLY A 458 -1.72 -6.60 2.08
CA GLY A 458 -1.03 -6.07 0.92
C GLY A 458 -1.42 -6.81 -0.36
N ILE A 459 -1.36 -8.15 -0.33
CA ILE A 459 -1.83 -8.99 -1.42
C ILE A 459 -2.63 -10.16 -0.86
N ALA A 460 -3.85 -10.36 -1.35
CA ALA A 460 -4.70 -11.48 -0.99
C ALA A 460 -5.07 -12.33 -2.21
N VAL A 461 -5.02 -13.64 -2.06
CA VAL A 461 -5.57 -14.60 -3.02
C VAL A 461 -6.63 -15.42 -2.30
N TYR A 462 -7.87 -15.32 -2.77
CA TYR A 462 -9.02 -16.07 -2.27
C TYR A 462 -9.44 -17.07 -3.34
N GLY A 463 -8.99 -18.32 -3.20
CA GLY A 463 -9.32 -19.39 -4.14
C GLY A 463 -8.60 -19.30 -5.50
N GLY A 464 -9.18 -19.96 -6.50
CA GLY A 464 -8.70 -19.93 -7.89
C GLY A 464 -7.60 -20.96 -8.19
N GLY A 465 -6.97 -20.86 -9.37
CA GLY A 465 -5.97 -21.84 -9.80
C GLY A 465 -4.82 -21.27 -10.64
N ASP A 466 -3.65 -21.91 -10.58
CA ASP A 466 -2.50 -21.59 -11.45
C ASP A 466 -2.08 -20.10 -11.42
N ASN A 467 -2.20 -19.46 -10.25
CA ASN A 467 -1.91 -18.04 -10.04
C ASN A 467 -0.47 -17.83 -9.54
N THR A 468 0.10 -16.65 -9.82
CA THR A 468 1.49 -16.30 -9.44
C THR A 468 1.56 -14.93 -8.76
N ILE A 469 2.20 -14.87 -7.59
CA ILE A 469 2.55 -13.65 -6.85
C ILE A 469 4.07 -13.53 -6.79
N SER A 470 4.67 -12.60 -7.54
CA SER A 470 6.13 -12.59 -7.70
C SER A 470 6.81 -11.23 -7.60
N GLY A 471 7.97 -11.17 -6.94
CA GLY A 471 8.82 -9.97 -7.01
C GLY A 471 8.27 -8.74 -6.30
N ASN A 472 7.19 -8.83 -5.52
CA ASN A 472 6.53 -7.67 -4.91
C ASN A 472 7.28 -7.16 -3.66
N LEU A 473 7.11 -5.88 -3.33
CA LEU A 473 7.56 -5.27 -2.07
C LEU A 473 6.31 -4.82 -1.31
N ILE A 474 6.07 -5.38 -0.13
CA ILE A 474 4.90 -5.07 0.69
C ILE A 474 5.36 -4.61 2.06
N ALA A 475 4.94 -3.42 2.47
CA ALA A 475 5.34 -2.86 3.74
C ALA A 475 4.17 -2.29 4.50
N ASP A 476 4.34 -2.34 5.81
CA ASP A 476 3.54 -1.58 6.77
C ASP A 476 2.02 -1.87 6.85
N PRO A 477 1.51 -3.11 6.66
CA PRO A 477 0.09 -3.38 6.92
C PRO A 477 -0.27 -3.08 8.38
N VAL A 478 -1.47 -2.55 8.64
CA VAL A 478 -1.79 -1.93 9.94
C VAL A 478 -2.65 -2.81 10.84
N ARG A 479 -3.78 -3.35 10.34
CA ARG A 479 -4.70 -4.17 11.14
C ARG A 479 -5.53 -5.14 10.30
N GLU A 480 -6.01 -6.21 10.95
CA GLU A 480 -7.00 -7.17 10.41
C GLU A 480 -6.57 -7.84 9.09
N GLY A 481 -5.26 -7.94 8.87
CA GLY A 481 -4.61 -8.62 7.76
C GLY A 481 -3.11 -8.34 7.77
N SER A 482 -2.38 -8.79 6.75
CA SER A 482 -0.91 -8.74 6.74
C SER A 482 -0.35 -8.54 5.34
N ALA A 483 0.94 -8.78 5.09
CA ALA A 483 1.49 -8.52 3.77
C ALA A 483 0.91 -9.45 2.70
N LEU A 484 0.86 -10.76 2.97
CA LEU A 484 0.41 -11.77 2.01
C LEU A 484 -0.62 -12.71 2.65
N GLN A 485 -1.80 -12.85 2.04
CA GLN A 485 -2.81 -13.82 2.46
C GLN A 485 -3.12 -14.85 1.37
N VAL A 486 -3.21 -16.13 1.79
CA VAL A 486 -3.84 -17.22 1.04
C VAL A 486 -5.08 -17.66 1.82
N GLY A 487 -6.26 -17.26 1.37
CA GLY A 487 -7.51 -17.44 2.12
C GLY A 487 -8.50 -18.37 1.44
N SER A 488 -9.04 -19.35 2.17
CA SER A 488 -10.23 -20.11 1.77
C SER A 488 -11.45 -19.54 2.49
N ARG A 489 -11.96 -18.41 2.00
CA ARG A 489 -13.10 -17.69 2.58
C ARG A 489 -13.86 -16.86 1.53
N PHE A 490 -14.94 -16.21 1.94
CA PHE A 490 -15.73 -15.27 1.13
C PHE A 490 -16.45 -15.92 -0.04
N GLY A 491 -16.88 -17.18 0.12
CA GLY A 491 -17.56 -17.91 -0.95
C GLY A 491 -16.69 -18.19 -2.17
N ALA A 492 -15.36 -18.09 -2.02
CA ALA A 492 -14.42 -18.31 -3.11
C ALA A 492 -14.36 -19.78 -3.53
N GLU A 493 -14.17 -20.01 -4.84
CA GLU A 493 -13.88 -21.33 -5.40
C GLU A 493 -12.60 -21.92 -4.79
N PRO A 494 -12.48 -23.26 -4.63
CA PRO A 494 -11.34 -23.86 -3.96
C PRO A 494 -10.04 -23.57 -4.71
N PHE A 495 -8.92 -23.57 -3.98
CA PHE A 495 -7.62 -23.59 -4.63
C PHE A 495 -7.44 -24.85 -5.47
N THR A 496 -7.03 -24.68 -6.72
CA THR A 496 -6.71 -25.77 -7.65
C THR A 496 -5.36 -25.54 -8.32
N GLY A 497 -4.79 -26.58 -8.94
CA GLY A 497 -3.51 -26.45 -9.65
C GLY A 497 -2.37 -26.03 -8.72
N ARG A 498 -1.58 -25.04 -9.15
CA ARG A 498 -0.44 -24.48 -8.39
C ARG A 498 -0.64 -23.00 -8.03
N LEU A 499 -0.21 -22.62 -6.83
CA LEU A 499 -0.03 -21.21 -6.45
C LEU A 499 1.46 -20.94 -6.19
N ASP A 500 2.08 -20.11 -7.01
CA ASP A 500 3.49 -19.73 -6.87
C ASP A 500 3.62 -18.34 -6.20
N ILE A 501 4.23 -18.30 -5.01
CA ILE A 501 4.52 -17.08 -4.26
C ILE A 501 6.05 -16.93 -4.22
N THR A 502 6.61 -16.20 -5.17
CA THR A 502 8.06 -16.27 -5.44
C THR A 502 8.75 -14.91 -5.35
N GLY A 503 9.77 -14.82 -4.51
CA GLY A 503 10.66 -13.67 -4.54
C GLY A 503 10.00 -12.35 -4.12
N ASN A 504 9.06 -12.38 -3.18
CA ASN A 504 8.49 -11.19 -2.58
C ASN A 504 9.32 -10.77 -1.37
N THR A 505 9.26 -9.49 -1.01
CA THR A 505 9.83 -9.00 0.25
C THR A 505 8.72 -8.32 1.04
N THR A 506 8.52 -8.76 2.28
CA THR A 506 7.59 -8.12 3.22
C THR A 506 8.36 -7.41 4.32
N VAL A 507 7.83 -6.29 4.79
CA VAL A 507 8.50 -5.44 5.77
C VAL A 507 7.51 -5.00 6.83
N ARG A 508 7.88 -5.09 8.12
CA ARG A 508 7.07 -4.58 9.25
C ARG A 508 5.63 -5.10 9.21
N SER A 509 5.47 -6.36 8.80
CA SER A 509 4.20 -7.03 8.57
C SER A 509 3.81 -7.94 9.75
N GLY A 510 2.75 -8.74 9.61
CA GLY A 510 2.22 -9.59 10.67
C GLY A 510 1.56 -8.73 11.73
N THR A 511 0.34 -8.25 11.48
CA THR A 511 -0.37 -7.34 12.39
C THR A 511 -0.99 -8.10 13.55
N TYR A 512 -1.53 -7.37 14.52
CA TYR A 512 -2.34 -7.95 15.58
C TYR A 512 -3.77 -8.16 15.08
N GLU A 513 -4.29 -9.39 15.20
CA GLU A 513 -5.69 -9.72 14.90
C GLU A 513 -6.53 -9.55 16.17
N LEU A 514 -7.49 -8.62 16.11
CA LEU A 514 -8.24 -8.14 17.27
C LEU A 514 -9.26 -9.16 17.81
N ASN A 515 -9.86 -9.96 16.94
CA ASN A 515 -10.91 -10.91 17.29
C ASN A 515 -10.37 -12.16 17.98
N TRP A 516 -9.23 -12.66 17.50
CA TRP A 516 -8.54 -13.82 18.03
C TRP A 516 -7.54 -13.45 19.13
N ASN A 517 -7.15 -12.17 19.22
CA ASN A 517 -6.17 -11.68 20.19
C ASN A 517 -4.84 -12.45 20.03
N ILE A 518 -4.35 -12.50 18.80
CA ILE A 518 -3.08 -13.13 18.41
C ILE A 518 -2.40 -12.35 17.30
N GLY A 519 -1.11 -12.59 17.12
CA GLY A 519 -0.34 -12.03 16.02
C GLY A 519 -0.44 -12.83 14.73
N LEU A 520 -0.64 -12.15 13.60
CA LEU A 520 -0.60 -12.75 12.27
C LEU A 520 0.83 -13.03 11.79
N GLY A 521 0.93 -13.84 10.75
CA GLY A 521 2.15 -14.02 9.96
C GLY A 521 2.34 -12.89 8.95
N ALA A 522 3.59 -12.55 8.59
CA ALA A 522 3.87 -11.70 7.43
C ALA A 522 3.26 -12.30 6.14
N ILE A 523 3.37 -13.62 6.00
CA ILE A 523 2.48 -14.43 5.17
C ILE A 523 1.57 -15.27 6.07
N TRP A 524 0.28 -15.33 5.73
CA TRP A 524 -0.67 -16.16 6.47
C TRP A 524 -1.64 -16.92 5.57
N PHE A 525 -1.94 -18.15 5.98
CA PHE A 525 -2.85 -19.07 5.32
C PHE A 525 -4.06 -19.27 6.20
N TYR A 526 -5.25 -19.06 5.65
CA TYR A 526 -6.47 -19.07 6.43
C TYR A 526 -7.54 -20.01 5.85
N ALA A 527 -7.78 -21.12 6.53
CA ALA A 527 -8.84 -22.08 6.21
C ALA A 527 -10.11 -21.78 7.02
N LEU A 528 -11.12 -21.19 6.39
CA LEU A 528 -12.42 -20.90 7.02
C LEU A 528 -13.54 -21.74 6.42
N GLU A 529 -13.59 -21.85 5.09
CA GLU A 529 -14.74 -22.47 4.41
C GLU A 529 -14.42 -23.83 3.80
N ARG A 530 -13.14 -24.12 3.53
CA ARG A 530 -12.65 -25.33 2.84
C ARG A 530 -11.20 -25.63 3.20
N ASP A 531 -10.72 -26.80 2.81
CA ASP A 531 -9.31 -27.17 2.87
C ASP A 531 -8.47 -26.32 1.89
N ILE A 532 -7.22 -26.06 2.27
CA ILE A 532 -6.19 -25.59 1.33
C ILE A 532 -5.26 -26.79 1.07
N ALA A 533 -5.41 -27.39 -0.11
CA ALA A 533 -4.68 -28.62 -0.49
C ALA A 533 -4.02 -28.57 -1.89
N ALA A 534 -4.11 -27.43 -2.58
CA ALA A 534 -3.40 -27.19 -3.84
C ALA A 534 -1.88 -27.18 -3.65
N ASP A 535 -1.10 -27.28 -4.73
CA ASP A 535 0.37 -27.17 -4.68
C ASP A 535 0.75 -25.70 -4.44
N VAL A 536 0.98 -25.32 -3.18
CA VAL A 536 1.36 -23.94 -2.83
C VAL A 536 2.86 -23.87 -2.58
N ARG A 537 3.55 -23.04 -3.36
CA ARG A 537 5.00 -22.91 -3.33
C ARG A 537 5.42 -21.49 -2.95
N VAL A 538 6.04 -21.37 -1.79
CA VAL A 538 6.58 -20.11 -1.28
C VAL A 538 8.10 -20.18 -1.43
N THR A 539 8.66 -19.52 -2.45
CA THR A 539 10.08 -19.66 -2.81
C THR A 539 10.83 -18.34 -2.85
N GLY A 540 12.00 -18.23 -2.22
CA GLY A 540 12.88 -17.06 -2.40
C GLY A 540 12.39 -15.77 -1.77
N ASN A 541 11.42 -15.83 -0.84
CA ASN A 541 10.83 -14.65 -0.20
C ASN A 541 11.64 -14.19 1.01
N ASP A 542 11.66 -12.88 1.24
CA ASP A 542 12.34 -12.24 2.37
C ASP A 542 11.29 -11.63 3.33
N PHE A 543 11.29 -12.05 4.58
CA PHE A 543 10.41 -11.52 5.64
C PHE A 543 11.26 -10.70 6.61
N LEU A 544 11.08 -9.37 6.58
CA LEU A 544 11.90 -8.43 7.31
C LEU A 544 11.09 -7.75 8.41
N ASP A 545 11.62 -7.76 9.64
CA ASP A 545 11.06 -7.01 10.78
C ASP A 545 9.56 -7.32 11.05
N SER A 546 9.18 -8.60 11.03
CA SER A 546 7.78 -9.00 11.27
C SER A 546 7.39 -8.74 12.72
N THR A 547 6.23 -8.10 12.96
CA THR A 547 5.78 -7.73 14.32
C THR A 547 5.52 -8.96 15.18
N TYR A 548 4.89 -9.98 14.62
CA TYR A 548 4.64 -11.26 15.29
C TYR A 548 5.34 -12.38 14.56
N ASN A 549 4.61 -13.15 13.74
CA ASN A 549 5.13 -14.33 13.06
C ASN A 549 5.61 -13.97 11.65
N ALA A 550 6.58 -14.72 11.13
CA ALA A 550 6.93 -14.63 9.71
C ALA A 550 5.90 -15.39 8.87
N ILE A 551 5.60 -16.64 9.26
CA ILE A 551 4.65 -17.54 8.60
C ILE A 551 3.57 -17.94 9.59
N MET A 552 2.30 -17.89 9.18
CA MET A 552 1.19 -18.41 9.96
C MET A 552 0.27 -19.29 9.13
N LEU A 553 -0.12 -20.44 9.67
CA LEU A 553 -1.16 -21.29 9.10
C LEU A 553 -2.25 -21.45 10.15
N VAL A 554 -3.49 -21.12 9.82
CA VAL A 554 -4.59 -21.06 10.78
C VAL A 554 -5.90 -21.53 10.16
N SER A 555 -6.70 -22.22 10.96
CA SER A 555 -8.13 -22.45 10.70
C SER A 555 -8.96 -21.67 11.71
N GLU A 556 -10.13 -21.19 11.28
CA GLU A 556 -11.07 -20.54 12.20
C GLU A 556 -11.50 -21.52 13.30
N TRP A 557 -11.66 -21.01 14.52
CA TRP A 557 -11.92 -21.83 15.70
C TRP A 557 -13.17 -22.69 15.57
N SER A 558 -14.25 -22.13 15.02
CA SER A 558 -15.55 -22.81 14.85
C SER A 558 -15.49 -24.00 13.87
N VAL A 559 -14.46 -24.07 13.04
CA VAL A 559 -14.28 -25.08 11.98
C VAL A 559 -12.90 -25.76 12.04
N LYS A 560 -12.15 -25.57 13.12
CA LYS A 560 -10.76 -26.04 13.28
C LYS A 560 -10.58 -27.55 13.09
N ASP A 561 -11.65 -28.31 13.31
CA ASP A 561 -11.68 -29.77 13.18
C ASP A 561 -12.18 -30.23 11.81
N LEU A 562 -12.75 -29.32 11.01
CA LEU A 562 -13.26 -29.60 9.66
C LEU A 562 -12.12 -29.48 8.66
N TYR A 563 -11.47 -28.31 8.62
CA TYR A 563 -10.55 -27.98 7.53
C TYR A 563 -9.07 -28.14 7.88
N ALA A 564 -8.27 -28.47 6.88
CA ALA A 564 -6.83 -28.67 6.97
C ALA A 564 -6.09 -27.77 5.97
N ILE A 565 -4.81 -27.50 6.29
CA ILE A 565 -3.88 -26.88 5.35
C ILE A 565 -2.74 -27.86 5.08
N THR A 566 -2.62 -28.29 3.83
CA THR A 566 -1.66 -29.31 3.39
C THR A 566 -1.01 -28.88 2.08
N ASN A 567 0.09 -29.56 1.71
CA ASN A 567 0.77 -29.36 0.42
C ASN A 567 1.33 -27.93 0.23
N VAL A 568 1.79 -27.33 1.33
CA VAL A 568 2.48 -26.03 1.34
C VAL A 568 3.99 -26.24 1.48
N HIS A 569 4.75 -25.65 0.57
CA HIS A 569 6.19 -25.83 0.46
C HIS A 569 6.92 -24.49 0.58
N PHE A 570 7.78 -24.37 1.59
CA PHE A 570 8.64 -23.20 1.80
C PHE A 570 10.07 -23.54 1.38
N LYS A 571 10.64 -22.71 0.51
CA LYS A 571 12.00 -22.90 -0.01
C LYS A 571 12.76 -21.59 -0.15
N ASP A 572 14.06 -21.58 0.16
CA ASP A 572 14.96 -20.43 -0.05
C ASP A 572 14.43 -19.14 0.64
N ILE A 573 13.89 -19.28 1.85
CA ILE A 573 13.27 -18.17 2.60
C ILE A 573 14.30 -17.52 3.51
N ARG A 574 14.22 -16.19 3.65
CA ARG A 574 14.99 -15.45 4.64
C ARG A 574 14.08 -14.75 5.61
N VAL A 575 14.28 -15.00 6.91
CA VAL A 575 13.60 -14.28 7.99
C VAL A 575 14.65 -13.48 8.75
N ASP A 576 14.57 -12.16 8.62
CA ASP A 576 15.41 -11.23 9.36
C ASP A 576 14.56 -10.41 10.33
N GLY A 577 14.37 -10.96 11.53
CA GLY A 577 13.54 -10.36 12.55
C GLY A 577 12.08 -10.83 12.48
N THR A 578 11.65 -11.52 13.54
CA THR A 578 10.24 -11.82 13.78
C THR A 578 9.98 -11.74 15.27
N GLY A 579 8.97 -10.96 15.67
CA GLY A 579 8.75 -10.66 17.09
C GLY A 579 8.35 -11.87 17.94
N THR A 580 7.79 -12.90 17.31
CA THR A 580 7.48 -14.19 17.95
C THR A 580 8.20 -15.33 17.22
N SER A 581 7.55 -16.03 16.30
CA SER A 581 8.02 -17.30 15.75
C SER A 581 8.23 -17.20 14.24
N VAL A 582 9.13 -18.05 13.71
CA VAL A 582 9.27 -18.20 12.25
C VAL A 582 7.99 -18.81 11.68
N VAL A 583 7.48 -19.86 12.33
CA VAL A 583 6.22 -20.52 11.96
C VAL A 583 5.28 -20.58 13.16
N SER A 584 4.04 -20.15 12.96
CA SER A 584 2.91 -20.39 13.87
C SER A 584 1.88 -21.28 13.17
N ALA A 585 1.71 -22.51 13.65
CA ALA A 585 0.77 -23.48 13.09
C ALA A 585 -0.40 -23.71 14.06
N ARG A 586 -1.59 -23.25 13.66
CA ARG A 586 -2.87 -23.29 14.39
C ARG A 586 -3.96 -23.93 13.53
N VAL A 587 -3.59 -25.02 12.88
CA VAL A 587 -4.42 -25.82 11.99
C VAL A 587 -3.83 -27.23 11.93
N LYS A 588 -4.64 -28.25 11.64
CA LYS A 588 -4.15 -29.59 11.27
C LYS A 588 -3.59 -29.61 9.84
N GLY A 589 -2.63 -30.48 9.58
CA GLY A 589 -2.09 -30.68 8.23
C GLY A 589 -0.57 -30.76 8.19
N SER A 590 0.06 -30.16 7.16
CA SER A 590 1.52 -30.23 7.02
C SER A 590 2.14 -29.17 6.12
N ALA A 591 3.43 -28.90 6.34
CA ALA A 591 4.27 -28.09 5.46
C ALA A 591 5.72 -28.63 5.38
N THR A 592 6.42 -28.31 4.29
CA THR A 592 7.84 -28.65 4.12
C THR A 592 8.71 -27.39 4.10
N PHE A 593 9.94 -27.49 4.63
CA PHE A 593 10.88 -26.38 4.70
C PHE A 593 12.26 -26.81 4.16
N GLU A 594 12.74 -26.11 3.13
CA GLU A 594 14.05 -26.32 2.50
C GLU A 594 14.81 -24.99 2.45
N ASN A 595 16.04 -24.94 2.96
CA ASN A 595 16.88 -23.74 2.88
C ASN A 595 16.18 -22.46 3.40
N VAL A 596 15.53 -22.55 4.56
CA VAL A 596 14.97 -21.39 5.26
C VAL A 596 15.95 -20.92 6.32
N ASP A 597 16.46 -19.71 6.13
CA ASP A 597 17.41 -19.06 7.03
C ASP A 597 16.67 -18.06 7.91
N ALA A 598 16.81 -18.19 9.23
CA ALA A 598 16.20 -17.25 10.17
C ALA A 598 17.21 -16.67 11.14
N ARG A 599 17.06 -15.38 11.48
CA ARG A 599 17.80 -14.75 12.57
C ARG A 599 16.91 -13.74 13.28
N ASN A 600 17.31 -13.36 14.49
CA ASN A 600 16.58 -12.40 15.32
C ASN A 600 15.13 -12.84 15.60
N VAL A 601 14.96 -14.11 15.99
CA VAL A 601 13.67 -14.71 16.34
C VAL A 601 13.35 -14.42 17.81
N GLY A 602 12.20 -13.80 18.07
CA GLY A 602 11.82 -13.31 19.41
C GLY A 602 11.34 -14.38 20.39
N ALA A 603 10.84 -15.50 19.88
CA ALA A 603 10.32 -16.62 20.66
C ALA A 603 10.86 -17.97 20.11
N VAL A 604 10.21 -19.08 20.47
CA VAL A 604 10.50 -20.39 19.86
C VAL A 604 10.29 -20.32 18.35
N GLY A 605 11.23 -20.89 17.56
CA GLY A 605 11.19 -20.82 16.10
C GLY A 605 9.91 -21.39 15.49
N VAL A 606 9.37 -22.43 16.10
CA VAL A 606 8.10 -23.06 15.72
C VAL A 606 7.14 -23.01 16.91
N ASN A 607 6.01 -22.35 16.74
CA ASN A 607 4.86 -22.39 17.63
C ASN A 607 3.79 -23.32 17.04
N ASN A 608 3.77 -24.58 17.46
CA ASN A 608 2.90 -25.61 16.88
C ASN A 608 1.76 -26.00 17.83
N CYS A 609 0.57 -25.47 17.54
CA CYS A 609 -0.68 -25.72 18.25
C CYS A 609 -1.59 -26.74 17.56
N GLY A 610 -1.34 -27.08 16.30
CA GLY A 610 -2.21 -27.96 15.53
C GLY A 610 -3.66 -27.44 15.51
N SER A 611 -4.63 -28.35 15.62
CA SER A 611 -6.06 -27.99 15.82
C SER A 611 -6.44 -27.99 17.30
N PHE A 612 -5.47 -27.84 18.20
CA PHE A 612 -5.63 -27.84 19.66
C PHE A 612 -6.19 -29.13 20.26
N GLY A 613 -6.08 -30.28 19.56
CA GLY A 613 -6.50 -31.58 20.07
C GLY A 613 -5.39 -32.35 20.76
N PHE A 614 -4.12 -32.06 20.46
CA PHE A 614 -2.92 -32.56 21.16
C PHE A 614 -2.92 -34.09 21.41
N PRO A 615 -3.07 -34.93 20.37
CA PRO A 615 -3.06 -36.37 20.55
C PRO A 615 -1.69 -36.87 21.08
N ALA A 616 -1.66 -38.11 21.57
CA ALA A 616 -0.43 -38.73 22.07
C ALA A 616 0.71 -38.81 21.03
N THR A 617 0.38 -38.66 19.75
CA THR A 617 1.32 -38.62 18.63
C THR A 617 1.99 -37.25 18.43
N GLY A 618 1.63 -36.21 19.19
CA GLY A 618 2.08 -34.83 19.00
C GLY A 618 1.02 -33.95 18.35
N SER A 619 1.40 -32.75 17.90
CA SER A 619 0.52 -31.83 17.17
C SER A 619 -0.06 -32.49 15.92
N GLU A 620 -1.26 -32.08 15.52
CA GLU A 620 -1.90 -32.47 14.26
C GLU A 620 -1.30 -31.78 13.04
N PHE A 621 -0.33 -30.87 13.23
CA PHE A 621 0.44 -30.26 12.17
C PHE A 621 1.86 -30.82 12.11
N SER A 622 2.20 -31.39 10.96
CA SER A 622 3.52 -32.00 10.70
C SER A 622 4.43 -31.08 9.89
N LEU A 623 5.67 -30.96 10.35
CA LEU A 623 6.75 -30.17 9.77
C LEU A 623 7.76 -31.15 9.16
N THR A 624 8.09 -30.96 7.89
CA THR A 624 9.11 -31.76 7.21
C THR A 624 10.32 -30.90 6.87
N ASP A 625 11.45 -31.19 7.51
CA ASP A 625 12.75 -30.63 7.15
C ASP A 625 13.30 -31.31 5.88
N ARG A 626 13.53 -30.53 4.83
CA ARG A 626 14.12 -30.97 3.55
C ARG A 626 15.60 -30.64 3.42
N GLY A 627 16.21 -30.09 4.47
CA GLY A 627 17.63 -29.73 4.55
C GLY A 627 17.90 -28.25 4.24
N GLY A 628 19.05 -27.77 4.72
CA GLY A 628 19.53 -26.40 4.48
C GLY A 628 18.94 -25.33 5.40
N ASN A 629 18.04 -25.67 6.32
CA ASN A 629 17.49 -24.70 7.27
C ASN A 629 18.54 -24.25 8.29
N ASP A 630 18.82 -22.96 8.39
CA ASP A 630 19.83 -22.37 9.29
C ASP A 630 19.23 -21.33 10.25
N GLY A 631 19.91 -21.08 11.37
CA GLY A 631 19.49 -20.16 12.41
C GLY A 631 18.84 -20.80 13.64
N GLY A 632 18.84 -22.14 13.70
CA GLY A 632 18.34 -22.91 14.85
C GLY A 632 16.82 -22.88 15.06
N TRP A 633 16.07 -22.28 14.14
CA TRP A 633 14.62 -22.12 14.27
C TRP A 633 13.84 -23.44 14.08
N LEU A 634 14.39 -24.39 13.30
CA LEU A 634 13.83 -25.73 13.03
C LEU A 634 14.74 -26.85 13.58
N ALA A 635 15.02 -26.81 14.88
CA ALA A 635 15.84 -27.81 15.54
C ALA A 635 15.18 -29.22 15.56
N PRO A 636 15.95 -30.32 15.59
CA PRO A 636 15.40 -31.69 15.53
C PRO A 636 14.35 -32.03 16.60
N TRP A 637 14.41 -31.41 17.78
CA TRP A 637 13.43 -31.63 18.85
C TRP A 637 12.06 -31.00 18.58
N LEU A 638 11.94 -30.12 17.58
CA LEU A 638 10.69 -29.54 17.11
C LEU A 638 9.96 -30.44 16.10
N LEU A 639 10.63 -31.49 15.60
CA LEU A 639 10.16 -32.30 14.48
C LEU A 639 9.63 -33.68 14.92
N PRO A 640 8.75 -34.29 14.11
CA PRO A 640 8.04 -33.65 13.00
C PRO A 640 6.85 -32.83 13.49
N ASN A 641 6.35 -33.08 14.69
CA ASN A 641 5.08 -32.54 15.18
C ASN A 641 5.10 -32.32 16.69
N THR A 642 6.22 -31.88 17.24
CA THR A 642 6.31 -31.53 18.67
C THR A 642 5.32 -30.43 19.00
N ILE A 643 4.59 -30.58 20.11
CA ILE A 643 3.69 -29.55 20.62
C ILE A 643 4.54 -28.49 21.33
N THR A 644 4.54 -27.29 20.77
CA THR A 644 5.23 -26.11 21.34
C THR A 644 4.27 -24.93 21.52
N CYS A 645 2.98 -25.23 21.59
CA CYS A 645 1.92 -24.23 21.60
C CYS A 645 2.07 -23.24 22.75
N ASP A 646 2.38 -21.99 22.39
CA ASP A 646 2.17 -20.81 23.21
C ASP A 646 1.07 -19.98 22.54
N ASP A 647 -0.06 -19.81 23.22
CA ASP A 647 -1.21 -19.15 22.62
C ASP A 647 -0.93 -17.66 22.37
N ARG A 648 -0.12 -17.00 23.22
CA ARG A 648 0.17 -15.56 23.13
C ARG A 648 1.59 -15.28 23.62
N PRO A 649 2.63 -15.76 22.90
CA PRO A 649 4.01 -15.52 23.30
C PRO A 649 4.28 -14.01 23.34
N PRO A 650 5.06 -13.53 24.34
CA PRO A 650 5.48 -12.14 24.38
C PRO A 650 6.19 -11.74 23.07
N VAL A 651 5.88 -10.54 22.59
CA VAL A 651 6.50 -9.99 21.39
C VAL A 651 7.85 -9.35 21.75
N VAL A 652 8.92 -9.76 21.07
CA VAL A 652 10.25 -9.15 21.21
C VAL A 652 10.58 -8.40 19.92
N PRO A 653 10.57 -7.06 19.91
CA PRO A 653 10.89 -6.29 18.71
C PRO A 653 12.27 -6.67 18.16
N PRO A 654 12.38 -7.07 16.88
CA PRO A 654 13.67 -7.39 16.29
C PRO A 654 14.51 -6.13 16.04
N PRO A 655 15.84 -6.24 15.92
CA PRO A 655 16.69 -5.16 15.44
C PRO A 655 16.34 -4.81 13.98
N ALA A 656 16.79 -3.63 13.54
CA ALA A 656 16.62 -3.21 12.15
C ALA A 656 17.23 -4.25 11.17
N PRO A 657 16.55 -4.57 10.05
CA PRO A 657 17.07 -5.51 9.07
C PRO A 657 18.42 -5.09 8.50
N SER A 658 19.24 -6.06 8.10
CA SER A 658 20.57 -5.79 7.54
C SER A 658 20.90 -6.72 6.36
N PRO A 659 21.86 -6.37 5.48
CA PRO A 659 22.23 -7.25 4.38
C PRO A 659 22.70 -8.63 4.86
N TRP A 660 22.24 -9.68 4.18
CA TRP A 660 22.71 -11.04 4.40
C TRP A 660 24.15 -11.17 3.88
N ARG A 661 25.13 -11.33 4.77
CA ARG A 661 26.54 -11.48 4.39
C ARG A 661 26.77 -12.90 3.84
N GLY A 662 27.12 -13.03 2.56
CA GLY A 662 27.81 -14.23 2.04
C GLY A 662 27.01 -15.28 1.27
N GLY A 663 25.78 -15.03 0.82
CA GLY A 663 25.05 -15.96 -0.06
C GLY A 663 24.95 -15.46 -1.50
N ARG A 664 25.40 -16.24 -2.49
CA ARG A 664 25.03 -16.00 -3.89
C ARG A 664 23.50 -16.10 -3.99
N ARG A 665 22.89 -15.15 -4.71
CA ARG A 665 21.45 -15.18 -5.03
C ARG A 665 21.12 -16.34 -5.94
#